data_AF-A0A3N2PEZ4-F1
#
_entry.id   AF-A0A3N2PEZ4-F1
#
_cell.length_a   1.000
_cell.length_b   1.000
_cell.length_c   1.000
_cell.angle_alpha   90.00
_cell.angle_beta   90.00
_cell.angle_gamma   90.00
#
_symmetry.space_group_name_H-M   'P 1'
#
loop_
_entity.id
_entity.type
_entity.pdbx_description
1 polymer ?
#
loop_
_entity_poly.entity_id
_entity_poly.type
_entity_poly.pdbx_seq_one_letter_code
_entity_poly.pdbx_strand_id
1 'polypeptide(L)'
;MTAVASGAGLTGDRRSGQSVLVGAAGPGGPARSADVDQSGVPQVLNSGEPVLTGPAGEVVTLVDGSTFCLSDGAGDVIPGTAQGLFVRDARVLSRWELRLDGHRPQPLTVRAPDAYAARFVLRRPPLPGLADSTLLLVRERLVGEGLRETIMVRNLGAEATTCVLTLFAEADFADLFTVKEGRGTGGGAEIVVTGHEMQLTSRGDAGRRLRITASADPLVTPGCLSWRIVISAKGQWSTEVVMEPMAAGRWIAPGFRRGEHLDSSAAARKLRAWRQASTGVEVTDPALAAVLERTEIDLGALQIPDPHTGRPFVAAGAPWFMTLFGRDSLLTAWMVLPLDLTLAIGTLQTLAAAQGRTVNPVTEEEPGRILHELRRGPDSDRALGGSYYYGSVDATPLFVMLTAEAWRWGADETTVRQLLPAVDAALDWLDRYGDRDGDGFVEYQRATDRGLANQGWKDSFDAITFADGTPARTPMALCEVQGYAYAAWLARAELAEAFHDPERAARCRERARRLREAFAERFWLPDRGWYALALDGAKRPVDALASNSAHALWTGIALDEHAAVLIERLADPSMDSGYGLRTLSAGMAAFNPMSYHNGSVWPHDTAIAVAGLLRYAHLPGAIELAHRLAVGLIDAAATFGGRLPELFCGFGRDEFTPPVPYPTSCSPQAWAAAAPLLLVRAALGLDPHVPRRTVRLAPHLPAQWGRLTLSDLRLGPATVRITAAGDQAEVTGMPVGWTTDGPGSAPEPATGRTSGPGSTTRWPAGAEPGGAPPVPTARDAAAPAEPGGPDALADRGR
;
A
#
# COMPACT_ATOMS: atom_id res chain seq x y z
N MET A 1 72.05 14.27 19.21
CA MET A 1 73.36 13.59 19.06
C MET A 1 73.21 12.21 19.68
N THR A 2 73.49 11.19 18.87
CA THR A 2 74.20 9.93 19.18
C THR A 2 74.06 9.27 20.56
N ALA A 3 73.82 7.96 20.49
CA ALA A 3 73.64 7.00 21.57
C ALA A 3 74.88 6.79 22.47
N VAL A 4 74.67 6.02 23.56
CA VAL A 4 75.37 4.75 23.93
C VAL A 4 75.67 4.62 25.44
N ALA A 5 75.27 3.45 26.00
CA ALA A 5 75.86 2.68 27.12
C ALA A 5 75.86 3.29 28.54
N SER A 6 75.90 2.59 29.67
CA SER A 6 75.97 1.17 30.11
C SER A 6 76.05 1.19 31.65
N GLY A 7 75.75 0.09 32.35
CA GLY A 7 76.36 -0.15 33.67
C GLY A 7 75.50 -0.91 34.68
N ALA A 8 75.98 -2.07 35.09
CA ALA A 8 75.33 -3.10 35.91
C ALA A 8 75.59 -2.95 37.44
N GLY A 9 74.84 -3.70 38.27
CA GLY A 9 75.19 -3.96 39.68
C GLY A 9 74.09 -4.64 40.49
N LEU A 10 74.39 -5.79 41.10
CA LEU A 10 73.51 -6.83 41.64
C LEU A 10 73.14 -6.72 43.15
N THR A 11 72.25 -7.63 43.56
CA THR A 11 71.88 -8.17 44.91
C THR A 11 70.57 -7.61 45.49
N GLY A 12 69.58 -8.38 45.96
CA GLY A 12 69.33 -9.81 46.00
C GLY A 12 68.01 -10.10 46.74
N ASP A 13 67.48 -11.30 46.48
CA ASP A 13 66.52 -12.09 47.26
C ASP A 13 65.00 -12.06 46.95
N ARG A 14 64.44 -13.26 47.12
CA ARG A 14 63.29 -13.89 46.46
C ARG A 14 61.94 -13.60 47.12
N ARG A 15 60.87 -13.48 46.33
CA ARG A 15 59.77 -14.48 46.22
C ARG A 15 58.59 -13.99 45.35
N SER A 16 58.20 -14.88 44.44
CA SER A 16 56.85 -15.13 43.88
C SER A 16 56.10 -13.99 43.17
N GLY A 17 55.85 -14.19 41.88
CA GLY A 17 54.72 -13.59 41.17
C GLY A 17 55.07 -13.05 39.78
N GLN A 18 55.00 -13.92 38.77
CA GLN A 18 54.79 -13.54 37.36
C GLN A 18 53.68 -12.46 37.26
N SER A 19 53.65 -11.50 36.35
CA SER A 19 54.51 -11.02 35.27
C SER A 19 53.74 -9.83 34.67
N VAL A 20 54.42 -8.69 34.42
CA VAL A 20 54.27 -7.83 33.21
C VAL A 20 52.88 -7.18 32.99
N LEU A 21 52.65 -5.87 32.80
CA LEU A 21 53.46 -4.71 32.44
C LEU A 21 52.68 -3.42 32.79
N VAL A 22 53.44 -2.40 33.14
CA VAL A 22 53.16 -0.95 33.29
C VAL A 22 52.57 -0.36 31.99
N GLY A 23 51.68 0.65 31.94
CA GLY A 23 51.09 1.47 33.00
C GLY A 23 50.41 2.75 32.46
N ALA A 24 50.38 3.76 33.33
CA ALA A 24 50.10 5.20 33.14
C ALA A 24 48.64 5.68 32.94
N ALA A 25 48.11 6.27 34.03
CA ALA A 25 47.02 7.26 34.09
C ALA A 25 47.41 8.59 33.41
N GLY A 26 46.55 9.50 32.94
CA GLY A 26 45.09 9.74 32.89
C GLY A 26 44.88 11.03 32.04
N PRO A 27 43.82 11.87 32.16
CA PRO A 27 42.45 11.67 32.62
C PRO A 27 41.40 12.01 31.52
N GLY A 28 40.31 11.24 31.42
CA GLY A 28 39.13 11.56 30.60
C GLY A 28 37.91 11.74 31.49
N GLY A 29 37.21 12.88 31.36
CA GLY A 29 35.94 13.15 32.02
C GLY A 29 34.83 12.19 31.56
N PRO A 30 33.75 12.02 32.33
CA PRO A 30 32.81 10.92 32.13
C PRO A 30 31.95 11.18 30.89
N ALA A 31 32.07 10.30 29.90
CA ALA A 31 31.06 10.16 28.86
C ALA A 31 29.76 9.69 29.54
N ARG A 32 28.70 10.49 29.41
CA ARG A 32 27.35 10.10 29.82
C ARG A 32 26.95 8.86 29.03
N SER A 33 26.59 7.81 29.75
CA SER A 33 26.02 6.58 29.22
C SER A 33 24.77 6.89 28.41
N ALA A 34 24.72 6.39 27.19
CA ALA A 34 23.47 6.22 26.46
C ALA A 34 22.57 5.27 27.27
N ASP A 35 21.29 5.62 27.43
CA ASP A 35 20.28 4.74 28.01
C ASP A 35 20.21 3.45 27.17
N VAL A 36 20.70 2.37 27.76
CA VAL A 36 20.48 1.00 27.30
C VAL A 36 19.30 0.48 28.10
N ASP A 37 18.17 0.29 27.42
CA ASP A 37 17.05 -0.48 27.96
C ASP A 37 17.53 -1.92 28.27
N GLN A 38 17.30 -2.38 29.50
CA GLN A 38 17.95 -3.55 30.10
C GLN A 38 17.31 -4.91 29.72
N SER A 39 16.54 -4.98 28.63
CA SER A 39 15.80 -6.21 28.29
C SER A 39 16.58 -7.19 27.40
N GLY A 40 17.63 -6.76 26.67
CA GLY A 40 18.39 -7.66 25.79
C GLY A 40 17.57 -8.33 24.68
N VAL A 41 16.32 -7.90 24.46
CA VAL A 41 15.43 -8.36 23.39
C VAL A 41 15.65 -7.45 22.18
N PRO A 42 15.96 -7.98 20.98
CA PRO A 42 16.04 -7.16 19.77
C PRO A 42 14.71 -6.43 19.55
N GLN A 43 14.75 -5.10 19.44
CA GLN A 43 13.58 -4.29 19.09
C GLN A 43 13.12 -4.66 17.67
N VAL A 44 11.93 -5.25 17.57
CA VAL A 44 11.33 -5.62 16.27
C VAL A 44 10.76 -4.34 15.63
N LEU A 45 10.93 -4.14 14.31
CA LEU A 45 10.31 -3.00 13.63
C LEU A 45 8.77 -3.04 13.84
N ASN A 46 8.17 -1.87 14.10
CA ASN A 46 6.75 -1.73 14.47
C ASN A 46 6.34 -2.46 15.79
N SER A 47 7.27 -2.72 16.73
CA SER A 47 6.91 -3.30 18.05
C SER A 47 6.49 -2.29 19.11
N GLY A 48 6.71 -0.99 18.88
CA GLY A 48 6.23 0.08 19.76
C GLY A 48 4.77 0.45 19.48
N GLU A 49 4.10 1.07 20.45
CA GLU A 49 2.75 1.63 20.24
C GLU A 49 2.83 2.73 19.17
N PRO A 50 2.24 2.54 17.99
CA PRO A 50 2.36 3.51 16.92
C PRO A 50 1.53 4.76 17.24
N VAL A 51 2.05 5.94 16.87
CA VAL A 51 1.31 7.19 17.11
C VAL A 51 0.05 7.21 16.25
N LEU A 52 -1.10 7.35 16.91
CA LEU A 52 -2.39 7.47 16.25
C LEU A 52 -2.36 8.62 15.23
N THR A 53 -2.80 8.36 14.00
CA THR A 53 -2.99 9.43 13.00
C THR A 53 -4.24 10.26 13.30
N GLY A 54 -5.05 9.85 14.29
CA GLY A 54 -6.28 10.51 14.74
C GLY A 54 -7.55 9.79 14.25
N PRO A 55 -8.74 10.10 14.80
CA PRO A 55 -10.00 9.57 14.27
C PRO A 55 -10.19 9.96 12.80
N ALA A 56 -10.76 9.07 12.00
CA ALA A 56 -11.14 9.38 10.63
C ALA A 56 -12.02 10.63 10.59
N GLY A 57 -11.55 11.69 9.93
CA GLY A 57 -12.24 12.99 9.81
C GLY A 57 -11.73 14.11 10.72
N GLU A 58 -10.86 13.84 11.71
CA GLU A 58 -10.26 14.89 12.55
C GLU A 58 -8.90 15.38 12.04
N VAL A 59 -8.18 14.53 11.32
CA VAL A 59 -6.89 14.86 10.70
C VAL A 59 -7.02 15.02 9.19
N VAL A 60 -6.44 16.10 8.71
CA VAL A 60 -6.39 16.51 7.31
C VAL A 60 -5.00 16.18 6.78
N THR A 61 -4.94 15.26 5.82
CA THR A 61 -3.72 14.84 5.13
C THR A 61 -3.66 15.49 3.76
N LEU A 62 -2.63 16.31 3.53
CA LEU A 62 -2.31 16.87 2.23
C LEU A 62 -1.01 16.27 1.70
N VAL A 63 -0.96 15.94 0.41
CA VAL A 63 0.15 15.22 -0.24
C VAL A 63 0.45 15.80 -1.62
N ASP A 64 1.73 15.97 -1.94
CA ASP A 64 2.24 16.15 -3.30
C ASP A 64 3.62 15.48 -3.44
N GLY A 65 3.69 14.41 -4.25
CA GLY A 65 4.93 13.69 -4.52
C GLY A 65 5.47 13.04 -3.25
N SER A 66 6.63 13.48 -2.75
CA SER A 66 7.26 12.98 -1.51
C SER A 66 7.09 13.92 -0.31
N THR A 67 6.26 14.97 -0.45
CA THR A 67 5.96 15.92 0.63
C THR A 67 4.52 15.75 1.06
N PHE A 68 4.30 15.79 2.38
CA PHE A 68 2.95 15.75 2.94
C PHE A 68 2.82 16.58 4.21
N CYS A 69 1.60 17.00 4.52
CA CYS A 69 1.27 17.73 5.72
C CYS A 69 0.08 17.08 6.43
N LEU A 70 0.28 16.78 7.71
CA LEU A 70 -0.76 16.33 8.62
C LEU A 70 -1.11 17.50 9.56
N SER A 71 -2.39 17.84 9.65
CA SER A 71 -2.92 18.86 10.57
C SER A 71 -4.31 18.51 11.04
N ASP A 72 -4.81 19.13 12.10
CA ASP A 72 -6.21 18.96 12.50
C ASP A 72 -7.21 19.71 11.60
N GLY A 73 -8.51 19.58 11.91
CA GLY A 73 -9.59 20.25 11.19
C GLY A 73 -9.58 21.78 11.22
N ALA A 74 -8.75 22.43 12.05
CA ALA A 74 -8.51 23.87 12.02
C ALA A 74 -7.28 24.25 11.17
N GLY A 75 -6.54 23.25 10.69
CA GLY A 75 -5.27 23.39 10.00
C GLY A 75 -4.09 23.53 10.95
N ASP A 76 -4.27 23.33 12.26
CA ASP A 76 -3.17 23.42 13.21
C ASP A 76 -2.33 22.14 13.21
N VAL A 77 -1.02 22.28 13.41
CA VAL A 77 -0.09 21.17 13.70
C VAL A 77 0.19 21.21 15.20
N ILE A 78 -0.30 20.19 15.90
CA ILE A 78 -0.25 20.10 17.36
C ILE A 78 1.04 19.38 17.82
N PRO A 79 1.87 20.00 18.67
CA PRO A 79 3.07 19.38 19.23
C PRO A 79 2.77 18.05 19.94
N GLY A 80 3.73 17.11 19.87
CA GLY A 80 3.60 15.81 20.53
C GLY A 80 2.68 14.80 19.83
N THR A 81 2.06 15.19 18.71
CA THR A 81 1.29 14.28 17.84
C THR A 81 2.12 13.84 16.63
N ALA A 82 1.57 12.98 15.75
CA ALA A 82 2.16 12.66 14.45
C ALA A 82 2.09 13.83 13.44
N GLN A 83 1.35 14.90 13.76
CA GLN A 83 1.14 16.01 12.84
C GLN A 83 2.45 16.73 12.48
N GLY A 84 2.49 17.33 11.29
CA GLY A 84 3.67 18.03 10.80
C GLY A 84 3.69 18.25 9.30
N LEU A 85 4.66 19.06 8.85
CA LEU A 85 5.08 19.08 7.44
C LEU A 85 6.28 18.17 7.29
N PHE A 86 6.19 17.19 6.40
CA PHE A 86 7.23 16.21 6.13
C PHE A 86 7.75 16.38 4.72
N VAL A 87 9.07 16.50 4.58
CA VAL A 87 9.76 16.66 3.31
C VAL A 87 10.92 15.68 3.31
N ARG A 88 10.93 14.72 2.36
CA ARG A 88 11.99 13.70 2.22
C ARG A 88 12.25 12.96 3.55
N ASP A 89 11.19 12.34 4.08
CA ASP A 89 11.17 11.57 5.33
C ASP A 89 11.58 12.34 6.60
N ALA A 90 11.63 13.67 6.59
CA ALA A 90 11.92 14.50 7.77
C ALA A 90 10.73 15.42 8.11
N ARG A 91 10.31 15.44 9.39
CA ARG A 91 9.35 16.41 9.91
C ARG A 91 9.98 17.79 10.05
N VAL A 92 9.93 18.59 8.99
CA VAL A 92 10.54 19.92 8.96
C VAL A 92 9.73 20.98 9.73
N LEU A 93 8.47 20.67 10.09
CA LEU A 93 7.61 21.50 10.95
C LEU A 93 6.85 20.60 11.92
N SER A 94 6.99 20.84 13.22
CA SER A 94 6.38 20.06 14.31
C SER A 94 5.32 20.84 15.10
N ARG A 95 5.22 22.15 14.87
CA ARG A 95 4.16 23.01 15.41
C ARG A 95 3.75 24.06 14.39
N TRP A 96 2.44 24.27 14.26
CA TRP A 96 1.85 25.31 13.42
C TRP A 96 0.49 25.69 13.95
N GLU A 97 0.43 26.71 14.81
CA GLU A 97 -0.82 27.05 15.51
C GLU A 97 -1.24 28.49 15.25
N LEU A 98 -2.46 28.67 14.76
CA LEU A 98 -3.05 29.99 14.54
C LEU A 98 -3.84 30.44 15.77
N ARG A 99 -3.59 31.67 16.24
CA ARG A 99 -4.39 32.34 17.27
C ARG A 99 -4.88 33.70 16.77
N LEU A 100 -6.11 34.04 17.14
CA LEU A 100 -6.70 35.36 16.95
C LEU A 100 -7.12 35.91 18.30
N ASP A 101 -6.56 37.07 18.68
CA ASP A 101 -6.72 37.67 20.01
C ASP A 101 -6.33 36.70 21.14
N GLY A 102 -5.31 35.86 20.91
CA GLY A 102 -4.85 34.84 21.87
C GLY A 102 -5.72 33.57 21.91
N HIS A 103 -6.86 33.55 21.22
CA HIS A 103 -7.76 32.39 21.19
C HIS A 103 -7.54 31.52 19.95
N ARG A 104 -7.75 30.21 20.10
CA ARG A 104 -7.79 29.29 18.95
C ARG A 104 -9.07 29.55 18.14
N PRO A 105 -8.98 29.77 16.82
CA PRO A 105 -10.16 29.81 15.96
C PRO A 105 -10.94 28.49 16.04
N GLN A 106 -12.27 28.56 16.00
CA GLN A 106 -13.13 27.38 16.00
C GLN A 106 -13.39 26.93 14.56
N PRO A 107 -13.15 25.65 14.21
CA PRO A 107 -13.44 25.15 12.88
C PRO A 107 -14.94 25.12 12.61
N LEU A 108 -15.34 25.58 11.43
CA LEU A 108 -16.71 25.45 10.90
C LEU A 108 -16.79 24.31 9.89
N THR A 109 -15.83 24.27 8.95
CA THR A 109 -15.69 23.19 7.98
C THR A 109 -14.29 23.19 7.37
N VAL A 110 -13.82 22.04 6.93
CA VAL A 110 -12.67 21.91 6.03
C VAL A 110 -13.15 21.39 4.68
N ARG A 111 -12.56 21.89 3.59
CA ARG A 111 -12.74 21.36 2.24
C ARG A 111 -11.38 21.04 1.63
N ALA A 112 -11.13 19.77 1.31
CA ALA A 112 -9.93 19.31 0.62
C ALA A 112 -10.33 18.68 -0.72
N PRO A 113 -10.69 19.50 -1.74
CA PRO A 113 -11.13 18.98 -3.03
C PRO A 113 -10.01 18.19 -3.74
N ASP A 114 -8.77 18.61 -3.55
CA ASP A 114 -7.58 17.95 -4.09
C ASP A 114 -6.75 17.33 -2.97
N ALA A 115 -5.88 16.38 -3.30
CA ALA A 115 -4.97 15.79 -2.33
C ALA A 115 -3.88 16.76 -1.84
N TYR A 116 -3.52 17.80 -2.60
CA TYR A 116 -2.42 18.73 -2.27
C TYR A 116 -2.88 20.04 -1.62
N ALA A 117 -4.19 20.29 -1.52
CA ALA A 117 -4.73 21.56 -1.03
C ALA A 117 -5.97 21.41 -0.13
N ALA A 118 -6.08 22.29 0.87
CA ALA A 118 -7.27 22.40 1.71
C ALA A 118 -7.64 23.86 1.97
N ARG A 119 -8.94 24.10 2.10
CA ARG A 119 -9.53 25.34 2.61
C ARG A 119 -10.18 25.08 3.96
N PHE A 120 -9.66 25.70 5.01
CA PHE A 120 -10.20 25.66 6.36
C PHE A 120 -11.03 26.92 6.59
N VAL A 121 -12.29 26.74 6.95
CA VAL A 121 -13.22 27.84 7.26
C VAL A 121 -13.43 27.84 8.77
N LEU A 122 -13.03 28.91 9.44
CA LEU A 122 -12.97 29.02 10.89
C LEU A 122 -13.69 30.31 11.34
N ARG A 123 -14.02 30.39 12.62
CA ARG A 123 -14.52 31.63 13.23
C ARG A 123 -13.75 31.97 14.49
N ARG A 124 -13.70 33.25 14.85
CA ARG A 124 -13.31 33.64 16.21
C ARG A 124 -14.38 33.12 17.18
N PRO A 125 -14.04 32.60 18.38
CA PRO A 125 -15.03 32.42 19.43
C PRO A 125 -15.83 33.71 19.67
N PRO A 126 -17.16 33.65 19.90
CA PRO A 126 -17.93 34.83 20.29
C PRO A 126 -17.36 35.48 21.54
N LEU A 127 -17.41 36.81 21.61
CA LEU A 127 -17.05 37.52 22.83
C LEU A 127 -18.10 37.26 23.92
N PRO A 128 -17.74 37.28 25.22
CA PRO A 128 -18.70 37.16 26.30
C PRO A 128 -19.87 38.15 26.14
N GLY A 129 -21.10 37.65 26.21
CA GLY A 129 -22.31 38.45 26.04
C GLY A 129 -22.83 38.59 24.60
N LEU A 130 -22.12 38.05 23.60
CA LEU A 130 -22.58 37.96 22.21
C LEU A 130 -22.87 36.51 21.82
N ALA A 131 -23.97 36.29 21.09
CA ALA A 131 -24.32 34.97 20.54
C ALA A 131 -23.45 34.60 19.32
N ASP A 132 -23.20 35.59 18.45
CA ASP A 132 -22.53 35.37 17.17
C ASP A 132 -21.10 35.93 17.14
N SER A 133 -20.26 35.28 16.33
CA SER A 133 -18.94 35.80 15.98
C SER A 133 -19.03 36.72 14.78
N THR A 134 -18.33 37.84 14.84
CA THR A 134 -18.24 38.79 13.72
C THR A 134 -17.00 38.59 12.86
N LEU A 135 -16.08 37.68 13.23
CA LEU A 135 -14.84 37.44 12.49
C LEU A 135 -14.80 36.03 11.92
N LEU A 136 -14.77 35.96 10.58
CA LEU A 136 -14.53 34.75 9.81
C LEU A 136 -13.04 34.68 9.47
N LEU A 137 -12.44 33.50 9.64
CA LEU A 137 -11.09 33.24 9.17
C LEU A 137 -11.14 32.15 8.09
N VAL A 138 -10.32 32.32 7.05
CA VAL A 138 -10.14 31.31 6.00
C VAL A 138 -8.65 31.04 5.86
N ARG A 139 -8.24 29.78 5.96
CA ARG A 139 -6.88 29.33 5.63
C ARG A 139 -6.95 28.54 4.34
N GLU A 140 -6.15 28.91 3.35
CA GLU A 140 -5.95 28.13 2.13
C GLU A 140 -4.54 27.59 2.11
N ARG A 141 -4.41 26.28 2.30
CA ARG A 141 -3.13 25.59 2.35
C ARG A 141 -2.87 24.87 1.03
N LEU A 142 -1.63 25.01 0.54
CA LEU A 142 -1.09 24.29 -0.60
C LEU A 142 0.22 23.60 -0.17
N VAL A 143 0.29 22.29 -0.41
CA VAL A 143 1.52 21.50 -0.28
C VAL A 143 2.17 21.36 -1.65
N GLY A 144 3.49 21.52 -1.68
CA GLY A 144 4.39 21.25 -2.81
C GLY A 144 5.68 20.67 -2.25
N GLU A 145 6.88 21.05 -2.74
CA GLU A 145 8.14 20.77 -2.03
C GLU A 145 8.38 21.75 -0.84
N GLY A 146 7.32 22.02 -0.09
CA GLY A 146 7.20 23.04 0.95
C GLY A 146 5.74 23.27 1.29
N LEU A 147 5.43 24.38 1.97
CA LEU A 147 4.05 24.72 2.31
C LEU A 147 3.78 26.20 2.06
N ARG A 148 2.63 26.50 1.46
CA ARG A 148 2.09 27.84 1.34
C ARG A 148 0.74 27.91 2.02
N GLU A 149 0.50 28.96 2.77
CA GLU A 149 -0.78 29.20 3.41
C GLU A 149 -1.21 30.65 3.26
N THR A 150 -2.37 30.87 2.65
CA THR A 150 -3.04 32.18 2.66
C THR A 150 -3.98 32.22 3.84
N ILE A 151 -3.79 33.19 4.74
CA ILE A 151 -4.65 33.42 5.89
C ILE A 151 -5.43 34.70 5.65
N MET A 152 -6.76 34.58 5.64
CA MET A 152 -7.68 35.69 5.46
C MET A 152 -8.53 35.86 6.72
N VAL A 153 -8.69 37.10 7.18
CA VAL A 153 -9.63 37.47 8.24
C VAL A 153 -10.65 38.44 7.67
N ARG A 154 -11.93 38.08 7.74
CA ARG A 154 -13.06 38.87 7.24
C ARG A 154 -13.89 39.37 8.42
N ASN A 155 -14.14 40.67 8.44
CA ASN A 155 -15.02 41.29 9.40
C ASN A 155 -16.45 41.30 8.84
N LEU A 156 -17.34 40.52 9.44
CA LEU A 156 -18.76 40.45 9.09
C LEU A 156 -19.60 41.44 9.91
N GLY A 157 -18.99 42.14 10.87
CA GLY A 157 -19.64 43.15 11.70
C GLY A 157 -19.89 44.48 10.98
N ALA A 158 -20.60 45.37 11.68
CA ALA A 158 -20.91 46.72 11.21
C ALA A 158 -19.86 47.77 11.64
N GLU A 159 -18.90 47.39 12.49
CA GLU A 159 -17.86 48.29 13.02
C GLU A 159 -16.47 47.79 12.66
N ALA A 160 -15.50 48.70 12.56
CA ALA A 160 -14.10 48.34 12.39
C ALA A 160 -13.62 47.54 13.61
N THR A 161 -12.86 46.48 13.37
CA THR A 161 -12.35 45.60 14.43
C THR A 161 -10.83 45.56 14.39
N THR A 162 -10.21 45.84 15.53
CA THR A 162 -8.79 45.60 15.75
C THR A 162 -8.61 44.21 16.35
N CYS A 163 -7.67 43.45 15.80
CA CYS A 163 -7.31 42.15 16.36
C CYS A 163 -5.82 41.85 16.19
N VAL A 164 -5.34 40.87 16.97
CA VAL A 164 -3.96 40.38 16.89
C VAL A 164 -4.00 38.96 16.34
N LEU A 165 -3.41 38.78 15.16
CA LEU A 165 -3.17 37.47 14.59
C LEU A 165 -1.79 37.00 15.03
N THR A 166 -1.69 35.78 15.53
CA THR A 166 -0.43 35.17 15.98
C THR A 166 -0.32 33.77 15.41
N LEU A 167 0.87 33.42 14.94
CA LEU A 167 1.17 32.15 14.30
C LEU A 167 2.44 31.56 14.93
N PHE A 168 2.29 30.43 15.62
CA PHE A 168 3.38 29.74 16.27
C PHE A 168 3.99 28.69 15.36
N ALA A 169 5.31 28.61 15.31
CA ALA A 169 6.05 27.68 14.47
C ALA A 169 7.23 27.04 15.22
N GLU A 170 7.32 25.72 15.17
CA GLU A 170 8.45 24.95 15.70
C GLU A 170 8.82 23.84 14.73
N ALA A 171 10.06 23.37 14.82
CA ALA A 171 10.60 22.27 14.02
C ALA A 171 11.49 21.38 14.89
N ASP A 172 11.43 20.08 14.65
CA ASP A 172 12.30 19.07 15.27
C ASP A 172 13.21 18.35 14.26
N PHE A 173 12.86 18.39 12.96
CA PHE A 173 13.56 17.67 11.89
C PHE A 173 13.66 16.16 12.16
N ALA A 174 12.68 15.63 12.89
CA ALA A 174 12.64 14.22 13.25
C ALA A 174 12.51 13.33 12.02
N ASP A 175 13.19 12.18 12.05
CA ASP A 175 12.98 11.13 11.05
C ASP A 175 11.56 10.58 11.13
N LEU A 176 10.99 10.23 9.98
CA LEU A 176 9.63 9.70 9.86
C LEU A 176 9.36 8.51 10.79
N PHE A 177 10.31 7.57 10.91
CA PHE A 177 10.14 6.39 11.77
C PHE A 177 10.21 6.76 13.25
N THR A 178 11.02 7.76 13.60
CA THR A 178 11.05 8.30 14.96
C THR A 178 9.68 8.83 15.35
N VAL A 179 8.99 9.53 14.43
CA VAL A 179 7.62 10.01 14.66
C VAL A 179 6.61 8.86 14.69
N LYS A 180 6.69 7.91 13.75
CA LYS A 180 5.77 6.76 13.66
C LYS A 180 5.77 5.92 14.94
N GLU A 181 6.95 5.65 15.48
CA GLU A 181 7.17 4.80 16.66
C GLU A 181 7.01 5.57 17.99
N GLY A 182 6.66 6.86 17.94
CA GLY A 182 6.53 7.69 19.14
C GLY A 182 7.85 7.88 19.91
N ARG A 183 8.99 7.64 19.26
CA ARG A 183 10.30 7.83 19.87
C ARG A 183 10.53 9.31 20.16
N GLY A 184 11.12 9.62 21.31
CA GLY A 184 11.47 10.99 21.67
C GLY A 184 12.30 11.64 20.57
N THR A 185 11.85 12.79 20.06
CA THR A 185 12.57 13.54 19.04
C THR A 185 13.83 14.12 19.68
N GLY A 186 14.97 13.44 19.52
CA GLY A 186 16.25 13.82 20.15
C GLY A 186 16.85 15.15 19.68
N GLY A 187 16.12 15.96 18.91
CA GLY A 187 16.57 17.23 18.36
C GLY A 187 15.43 18.26 18.32
N GLY A 188 15.79 19.51 18.57
CA GLY A 188 14.96 20.70 18.30
C GLY A 188 15.67 21.61 17.31
N ALA A 189 15.03 22.72 16.94
CA ALA A 189 15.64 23.73 16.08
C ALA A 189 16.34 24.85 16.86
N GLU A 190 17.38 25.42 16.28
CA GLU A 190 17.82 26.78 16.57
C GLU A 190 17.03 27.76 15.68
N ILE A 191 16.50 28.82 16.27
CA ILE A 191 15.67 29.80 15.56
C ILE A 191 16.43 31.11 15.45
N VAL A 192 16.61 31.57 14.22
CA VAL A 192 17.22 32.86 13.89
C VAL A 192 16.17 33.73 13.19
N VAL A 193 16.08 34.99 13.59
CA VAL A 193 15.17 35.98 13.01
C VAL A 193 15.98 37.05 12.29
N THR A 194 15.67 37.29 11.02
CA THR A 194 16.30 38.34 10.21
C THR A 194 15.21 39.20 9.57
N GLY A 195 14.95 40.39 10.14
CA GLY A 195 13.87 41.26 9.68
C GLY A 195 12.50 40.59 9.81
N HIS A 196 11.85 40.31 8.67
CA HIS A 196 10.54 39.63 8.59
C HIS A 196 10.63 38.14 8.26
N GLU A 197 11.84 37.56 8.28
CA GLU A 197 12.10 36.15 8.02
C GLU A 197 12.43 35.40 9.32
N MET A 198 11.86 34.19 9.46
CA MET A 198 12.24 33.24 10.50
C MET A 198 12.91 32.01 9.88
N GLN A 199 14.08 31.65 10.39
CA GLN A 199 14.82 30.46 9.97
C GLN A 199 14.97 29.50 11.15
N LEU A 200 14.51 28.26 10.97
CA LEU A 200 14.68 27.16 11.91
C LEU A 200 15.76 26.22 11.37
N THR A 201 16.81 25.95 12.12
CA THR A 201 17.94 25.09 11.72
C THR A 201 18.02 23.88 12.65
N SER A 202 18.15 22.67 12.11
CA SER A 202 18.30 21.47 12.94
C SER A 202 19.57 21.56 13.78
N ARG A 203 19.46 21.25 15.08
CA ARG A 203 20.63 21.16 16.00
C ARG A 203 21.55 19.98 15.67
N GLY A 204 21.02 18.92 15.06
CA GLY A 204 21.79 17.73 14.71
C GLY A 204 22.44 17.79 13.32
N ASP A 205 21.94 18.65 12.43
CA ASP A 205 22.38 18.74 11.03
C ASP A 205 22.12 20.15 10.47
N ALA A 206 23.16 20.99 10.41
CA ALA A 206 23.05 22.36 9.88
C ALA A 206 22.67 22.42 8.38
N GLY A 207 22.73 21.29 7.66
CA GLY A 207 22.27 21.12 6.29
C GLY A 207 20.76 20.94 6.16
N ARG A 208 20.02 20.92 7.29
CA ARG A 208 18.54 20.88 7.35
C ARG A 208 18.00 22.14 7.98
N ARG A 209 17.19 22.87 7.22
CA ARG A 209 16.61 24.15 7.65
C ARG A 209 15.18 24.31 7.14
N LEU A 210 14.42 25.18 7.78
CA LEU A 210 13.13 25.66 7.32
C LEU A 210 13.15 27.19 7.36
N ARG A 211 12.77 27.82 6.25
CA ARG A 211 12.62 29.28 6.15
C ARG A 211 11.16 29.64 6.01
N ILE A 212 10.69 30.57 6.84
CA ILE A 212 9.31 31.03 6.89
C ILE A 212 9.27 32.53 6.58
N THR A 213 8.53 32.90 5.56
CA THR A 213 8.35 34.32 5.14
C THR A 213 6.87 34.65 4.97
N ALA A 214 6.47 35.89 5.24
CA ALA A 214 5.10 36.36 5.07
C ALA A 214 5.01 37.55 4.10
N SER A 215 3.88 37.72 3.41
CA SER A 215 3.66 38.86 2.50
C SER A 215 3.23 40.15 3.19
N ALA A 216 2.65 40.05 4.40
CA ALA A 216 2.36 41.19 5.25
C ALA A 216 3.41 41.24 6.35
N ASP A 217 3.97 42.42 6.61
CA ASP A 217 5.09 42.62 7.54
C ASP A 217 4.70 42.19 8.97
N PRO A 218 5.17 41.03 9.46
CA PRO A 218 4.92 40.61 10.83
C PRO A 218 5.96 41.23 11.76
N LEU A 219 5.59 41.36 13.04
CA LEU A 219 6.58 41.29 14.10
C LEU A 219 7.00 39.83 14.26
N VAL A 220 8.28 39.53 14.00
CA VAL A 220 8.83 38.18 14.12
C VAL A 220 9.66 38.08 15.39
N THR A 221 9.38 37.05 16.19
CA THR A 221 10.18 36.66 17.37
C THR A 221 10.47 35.16 17.26
N PRO A 222 11.48 34.61 17.96
CA PRO A 222 11.76 33.18 17.89
C PRO A 222 10.50 32.33 18.12
N GLY A 223 10.10 31.56 17.09
CA GLY A 223 8.93 30.67 17.12
C GLY A 223 7.56 31.33 16.92
N CYS A 224 7.50 32.64 16.63
CA CYS A 224 6.24 33.36 16.50
C CYS A 224 6.26 34.49 15.44
N LEU A 225 5.23 34.53 14.59
CA LEU A 225 4.89 35.65 13.70
C LEU A 225 3.61 36.32 14.22
N SER A 226 3.61 37.64 14.36
CA SER A 226 2.43 38.39 14.83
C SER A 226 2.11 39.61 13.98
N TRP A 227 0.81 39.79 13.70
CA TRP A 227 0.26 40.97 13.02
C TRP A 227 -0.77 41.66 13.91
N ARG A 228 -0.64 42.97 14.07
CA ARG A 228 -1.73 43.82 14.59
C ARG A 228 -2.50 44.36 13.40
N ILE A 229 -3.76 43.96 13.27
CA ILE A 229 -4.55 44.23 12.07
C ILE A 229 -5.80 45.03 12.45
N VAL A 230 -6.14 46.00 11.61
CA VAL A 230 -7.39 46.77 11.69
C VAL A 230 -8.19 46.45 10.45
N ILE A 231 -9.37 45.87 10.65
CA ILE A 231 -10.25 45.43 9.55
C ILE A 231 -11.49 46.31 9.60
N SER A 232 -11.74 47.07 8.53
CA SER A 232 -12.95 47.89 8.41
C SER A 232 -14.22 47.05 8.53
N ALA A 233 -15.34 47.70 8.86
CA ALA A 233 -16.65 47.06 8.79
C ALA A 233 -16.86 46.43 7.41
N LYS A 234 -17.30 45.17 7.36
CA LYS A 234 -17.45 44.40 6.12
C LYS A 234 -16.16 44.21 5.30
N GLY A 235 -15.00 44.61 5.83
CA GLY A 235 -13.70 44.52 5.18
C GLY A 235 -13.02 43.18 5.37
N GLN A 236 -11.82 43.05 4.78
CA GLN A 236 -10.97 41.88 4.92
C GLN A 236 -9.50 42.26 4.99
N TRP A 237 -8.72 41.41 5.64
CA TRP A 237 -7.27 41.44 5.66
C TRP A 237 -6.73 40.06 5.27
N SER A 238 -5.58 40.01 4.61
CA SER A 238 -4.95 38.74 4.26
C SER A 238 -3.43 38.82 4.31
N THR A 239 -2.80 37.71 4.65
CA THR A 239 -1.36 37.47 4.45
C THR A 239 -1.15 36.10 3.84
N GLU A 240 -0.03 35.94 3.15
CA GLU A 240 0.41 34.66 2.61
C GLU A 240 1.73 34.29 3.27
N VAL A 241 1.80 33.09 3.84
CA VAL A 241 2.99 32.55 4.48
C VAL A 241 3.56 31.43 3.63
N VAL A 242 4.87 31.47 3.41
CA VAL A 242 5.61 30.50 2.59
C VAL A 242 6.69 29.85 3.45
N MET A 243 6.74 28.52 3.39
CA MET A 243 7.71 27.68 4.05
C MET A 243 8.59 26.97 3.00
N GLU A 244 9.88 27.26 3.04
CA GLU A 244 10.88 26.70 2.14
C GLU A 244 11.84 25.81 2.92
N PRO A 245 11.86 24.49 2.69
CA PRO A 245 12.79 23.59 3.34
C PRO A 245 14.17 23.59 2.66
N MET A 246 15.20 23.28 3.44
CA MET A 246 16.54 22.95 2.98
C MET A 246 16.85 21.51 3.39
N ALA A 247 17.38 20.72 2.46
CA ALA A 247 17.90 19.38 2.74
C ALA A 247 19.27 19.21 2.08
N ALA A 248 20.19 18.54 2.79
CA ALA A 248 21.57 18.33 2.33
C ALA A 248 22.26 19.64 1.89
N GLY A 249 22.02 20.74 2.62
CA GLY A 249 22.63 22.05 2.37
C GLY A 249 22.09 22.79 1.14
N ARG A 250 21.02 22.29 0.49
CA ARG A 250 20.40 22.93 -0.69
C ARG A 250 18.97 23.33 -0.38
N TRP A 251 18.63 24.59 -0.67
CA TRP A 251 17.24 25.03 -0.64
C TRP A 251 16.44 24.29 -1.71
N ILE A 252 15.27 23.81 -1.31
CA ILE A 252 14.34 23.14 -2.21
C ILE A 252 13.36 24.18 -2.70
N ALA A 253 13.19 24.27 -4.02
CA ALA A 253 12.21 25.18 -4.60
C ALA A 253 10.81 24.63 -4.35
N PRO A 254 9.91 25.37 -3.67
CA PRO A 254 8.67 24.80 -3.16
C PRO A 254 7.63 24.43 -4.24
N GLY A 255 7.88 24.77 -5.51
CA GLY A 255 6.99 24.43 -6.63
C GLY A 255 5.77 25.36 -6.78
N PHE A 256 5.67 26.44 -6.00
CA PHE A 256 4.60 27.43 -6.09
C PHE A 256 5.14 28.86 -5.97
N ARG A 257 4.34 29.84 -6.43
CA ARG A 257 4.63 31.28 -6.31
C ARG A 257 3.65 31.98 -5.37
N ARG A 258 4.10 33.10 -4.80
CA ARG A 258 3.22 34.01 -4.06
C ARG A 258 2.08 34.51 -4.96
N GLY A 259 0.86 34.53 -4.43
CA GLY A 259 -0.35 34.95 -5.15
C GLY A 259 -0.86 33.96 -6.20
N GLU A 260 -0.25 32.78 -6.34
CA GLU A 260 -0.75 31.73 -7.24
C GLU A 260 -2.10 31.21 -6.74
N HIS A 261 -3.09 31.02 -7.62
CA HIS A 261 -4.37 30.42 -7.23
C HIS A 261 -4.20 28.90 -7.05
N LEU A 262 -4.94 28.26 -6.13
CA LEU A 262 -4.84 26.81 -5.88
C LEU A 262 -4.99 26.00 -7.19
N ASP A 263 -6.02 26.32 -7.98
CA ASP A 263 -6.29 25.66 -9.26
C ASP A 263 -5.21 25.93 -10.31
N SER A 264 -4.42 26.98 -10.15
CA SER A 264 -3.33 27.29 -11.07
C SER A 264 -2.00 26.68 -10.66
N SER A 265 -1.88 26.09 -9.47
CA SER A 265 -0.63 25.56 -8.90
C SER A 265 0.08 24.51 -9.76
N ALA A 266 1.37 24.26 -9.50
CA ALA A 266 2.11 23.19 -10.18
C ALA A 266 1.47 21.81 -9.98
N ALA A 267 1.04 21.50 -8.76
CA ALA A 267 0.31 20.27 -8.44
C ALA A 267 -1.02 20.17 -9.22
N ALA A 268 -1.77 21.27 -9.32
CA ALA A 268 -3.01 21.31 -10.12
C ALA A 268 -2.75 21.12 -11.63
N ARG A 269 -1.68 21.71 -12.16
CA ARG A 269 -1.26 21.51 -13.56
C ARG A 269 -0.85 20.05 -13.81
N LYS A 270 -0.10 19.44 -12.89
CA LYS A 270 0.30 18.03 -12.94
C LYS A 270 -0.93 17.11 -12.92
N LEU A 271 -1.86 17.31 -12.00
CA LEU A 271 -3.08 16.49 -11.90
C LEU A 271 -3.98 16.64 -13.14
N ARG A 272 -4.10 17.85 -13.69
CA ARG A 272 -4.81 18.04 -14.97
C ARG A 272 -4.14 17.32 -16.14
N ALA A 273 -2.81 17.41 -16.24
CA ALA A 273 -2.07 16.73 -17.29
C ALA A 273 -2.20 15.20 -17.19
N TRP A 274 -2.18 14.66 -15.97
CA TRP A 274 -2.47 13.25 -15.68
C TRP A 274 -3.86 12.86 -16.20
N ARG A 275 -4.92 13.54 -15.73
CA ARG A 275 -6.29 13.26 -16.16
C ARG A 275 -6.52 13.38 -17.66
N GLN A 276 -5.84 14.32 -18.32
CA GLN A 276 -5.94 14.48 -19.79
C GLN A 276 -5.21 13.39 -20.57
N ALA A 277 -4.22 12.74 -19.97
CA ALA A 277 -3.42 11.69 -20.60
C ALA A 277 -3.99 10.28 -20.35
N SER A 278 -4.69 10.09 -19.23
CA SER A 278 -5.30 8.82 -18.80
C SER A 278 -6.59 8.48 -19.56
N THR A 279 -6.98 7.21 -19.47
CA THR A 279 -8.30 6.71 -19.89
C THR A 279 -9.39 7.43 -19.09
N GLY A 280 -10.44 7.92 -19.74
CA GLY A 280 -11.63 8.43 -19.04
C GLY A 280 -12.45 7.26 -18.49
N VAL A 281 -12.81 7.32 -17.21
CA VAL A 281 -13.63 6.29 -16.57
C VAL A 281 -14.96 6.92 -16.12
N GLU A 282 -16.05 6.50 -16.76
CA GLU A 282 -17.39 6.97 -16.43
C GLU A 282 -18.24 5.80 -15.94
N VAL A 283 -19.05 6.01 -14.90
CA VAL A 283 -19.99 5.01 -14.41
C VAL A 283 -21.29 5.67 -13.98
N THR A 284 -22.41 4.95 -14.11
CA THR A 284 -23.72 5.49 -13.75
C THR A 284 -24.00 5.48 -12.26
N ASP A 285 -23.38 4.57 -11.51
CA ASP A 285 -23.52 4.53 -10.05
C ASP A 285 -22.78 5.70 -9.39
N PRO A 286 -23.47 6.59 -8.65
CA PRO A 286 -22.85 7.79 -8.10
C PRO A 286 -21.79 7.47 -7.03
N ALA A 287 -21.93 6.36 -6.29
CA ALA A 287 -20.95 5.99 -5.27
C ALA A 287 -19.64 5.55 -5.91
N LEU A 288 -19.68 4.62 -6.86
CA LEU A 288 -18.52 4.19 -7.62
C LEU A 288 -17.90 5.34 -8.43
N ALA A 289 -18.70 6.23 -9.01
CA ALA A 289 -18.21 7.41 -9.72
C ALA A 289 -17.37 8.31 -8.80
N ALA A 290 -17.87 8.60 -7.59
CA ALA A 290 -17.14 9.40 -6.60
C ALA A 290 -15.85 8.70 -6.13
N VAL A 291 -15.87 7.38 -5.96
CA VAL A 291 -14.69 6.59 -5.60
C VAL A 291 -13.63 6.62 -6.71
N LEU A 292 -14.03 6.43 -7.98
CA LEU A 292 -13.10 6.46 -9.11
C LEU A 292 -12.51 7.86 -9.33
N GLU A 293 -13.31 8.92 -9.16
CA GLU A 293 -12.80 10.30 -9.18
C GLU A 293 -11.74 10.51 -8.08
N ARG A 294 -12.00 10.01 -6.86
CA ARG A 294 -11.05 10.08 -5.75
C ARG A 294 -9.78 9.27 -6.03
N THR A 295 -9.91 8.08 -6.60
CA THR A 295 -8.80 7.22 -7.05
C THR A 295 -7.85 7.99 -7.96
N GLU A 296 -8.36 8.69 -8.99
CA GLU A 296 -7.53 9.47 -9.89
C GLU A 296 -6.78 10.62 -9.19
N ILE A 297 -7.45 11.31 -8.26
CA ILE A 297 -6.85 12.41 -7.48
C ILE A 297 -5.71 11.90 -6.62
N ASP A 298 -5.94 10.81 -5.89
CA ASP A 298 -4.97 10.26 -4.95
C ASP A 298 -3.75 9.66 -5.68
N LEU A 299 -3.98 8.90 -6.77
CA LEU A 299 -2.88 8.38 -7.60
C LEU A 299 -2.09 9.52 -8.26
N GLY A 300 -2.76 10.55 -8.78
CA GLY A 300 -2.10 11.73 -9.35
C GLY A 300 -1.19 12.48 -8.36
N ALA A 301 -1.61 12.55 -7.10
CA ALA A 301 -0.85 13.21 -6.04
C ALA A 301 0.32 12.36 -5.52
N LEU A 302 0.17 11.04 -5.49
CA LEU A 302 1.21 10.10 -5.04
C LEU A 302 2.33 9.87 -6.08
N GLN A 303 2.19 10.40 -7.30
CA GLN A 303 3.24 10.28 -8.32
C GLN A 303 4.52 11.04 -7.91
N ILE A 304 5.64 10.32 -7.90
CA ILE A 304 6.98 10.87 -7.72
C ILE A 304 7.71 10.80 -9.07
N PRO A 305 8.18 11.93 -9.62
CA PRO A 305 9.00 11.90 -10.83
C PRO A 305 10.35 11.25 -10.55
N ASP A 306 10.75 10.28 -11.37
CA ASP A 306 12.11 9.75 -11.33
C ASP A 306 13.09 10.77 -11.94
N PRO A 307 14.11 11.24 -11.20
CA PRO A 307 15.07 12.22 -11.70
C PRO A 307 15.94 11.71 -12.86
N HIS A 308 16.05 10.39 -13.08
CA HIS A 308 16.89 9.81 -14.13
C HIS A 308 16.12 9.55 -15.42
N THR A 309 14.93 8.95 -15.30
CA THR A 309 14.11 8.57 -16.46
C THR A 309 13.09 9.63 -16.83
N GLY A 310 12.76 10.55 -15.92
CA GLY A 310 11.70 11.55 -16.08
C GLY A 310 10.28 10.97 -16.02
N ARG A 311 10.12 9.64 -15.95
CA ARG A 311 8.83 8.95 -15.83
C ARG A 311 8.44 8.84 -14.36
N PRO A 312 7.17 9.06 -14.00
CA PRO A 312 6.75 8.93 -12.61
C PRO A 312 6.63 7.47 -12.19
N PHE A 313 6.90 7.21 -10.91
CA PHE A 313 6.42 6.04 -10.17
C PHE A 313 5.49 6.51 -9.04
N VAL A 314 4.82 5.60 -8.33
CA VAL A 314 3.91 5.98 -7.22
C VAL A 314 4.55 5.68 -5.87
N ALA A 315 4.44 6.64 -4.95
CA ALA A 315 4.76 6.45 -3.54
C ALA A 315 3.75 5.51 -2.86
N ALA A 316 4.18 4.62 -1.97
CA ALA A 316 3.27 3.67 -1.32
C ALA A 316 2.12 4.33 -0.54
N GLY A 317 2.35 5.40 0.23
CA GLY A 317 1.26 6.09 0.90
C GLY A 317 1.66 7.06 2.01
N ALA A 318 0.79 8.02 2.29
CA ALA A 318 0.99 8.99 3.35
C ALA A 318 0.30 8.50 4.64
N PRO A 319 0.92 8.66 5.82
CA PRO A 319 2.15 9.43 6.04
C PRO A 319 3.45 8.58 6.06
N TRP A 320 3.37 7.26 6.13
CA TRP A 320 4.52 6.42 6.52
C TRP A 320 5.41 5.96 5.36
N PHE A 321 4.90 5.99 4.14
CA PHE A 321 5.47 5.25 3.01
C PHE A 321 5.58 6.13 1.74
N MET A 322 6.01 7.38 1.91
CA MET A 322 6.10 8.38 0.81
C MET A 322 7.35 8.23 -0.06
N THR A 323 7.61 7.01 -0.54
CA THR A 323 8.78 6.64 -1.34
C THR A 323 8.49 5.41 -2.22
N LEU A 324 9.48 4.97 -3.01
CA LEU A 324 9.41 3.75 -3.80
C LEU A 324 9.41 2.52 -2.88
N PHE A 325 8.33 1.75 -2.99
CA PHE A 325 8.16 0.44 -2.35
C PHE A 325 7.94 -0.59 -3.45
N GLY A 326 8.84 -1.56 -3.60
CA GLY A 326 8.86 -2.44 -4.76
C GLY A 326 7.53 -3.15 -4.96
N ARG A 327 7.07 -3.91 -3.96
CA ARG A 327 5.80 -4.63 -4.01
C ARG A 327 4.60 -3.70 -4.21
N ASP A 328 4.48 -2.66 -3.38
CA ASP A 328 3.34 -1.75 -3.40
C ASP A 328 3.21 -1.05 -4.76
N SER A 329 4.32 -0.56 -5.30
CA SER A 329 4.36 0.09 -6.61
C SER A 329 4.06 -0.90 -7.73
N LEU A 330 4.54 -2.16 -7.66
CA LEU A 330 4.25 -3.19 -8.66
C LEU A 330 2.76 -3.58 -8.69
N LEU A 331 2.15 -3.81 -7.53
CA LEU A 331 0.72 -4.12 -7.44
C LEU A 331 -0.13 -2.92 -7.84
N THR A 332 0.21 -1.71 -7.37
CA THR A 332 -0.47 -0.48 -7.80
C THR A 332 -0.42 -0.34 -9.32
N ALA A 333 0.76 -0.47 -9.92
CA ALA A 333 0.93 -0.38 -11.36
C ALA A 333 0.09 -1.43 -12.12
N TRP A 334 0.00 -2.66 -11.60
CA TRP A 334 -0.88 -3.69 -12.18
C TRP A 334 -2.36 -3.28 -12.18
N MET A 335 -2.82 -2.73 -11.06
CA MET A 335 -4.22 -2.32 -10.86
C MET A 335 -4.58 -1.10 -11.71
N VAL A 336 -3.62 -0.21 -11.98
CA VAL A 336 -3.79 1.06 -12.72
C VAL A 336 -3.76 0.88 -14.23
N LEU A 337 -3.39 -0.29 -14.78
CA LEU A 337 -3.32 -0.52 -16.23
C LEU A 337 -4.56 -0.05 -17.04
N PRO A 338 -5.82 -0.22 -16.59
CA PRO A 338 -6.99 0.32 -17.29
C PRO A 338 -7.01 1.85 -17.40
N LEU A 339 -6.31 2.55 -16.51
CA LEU A 339 -6.24 4.00 -16.43
C LEU A 339 -4.99 4.56 -17.13
N ASP A 340 -3.82 3.98 -16.86
CA ASP A 340 -2.54 4.44 -17.41
C ASP A 340 -1.45 3.34 -17.41
N LEU A 341 -0.84 3.13 -18.58
CA LEU A 341 0.28 2.21 -18.76
C LEU A 341 1.64 2.82 -18.39
N THR A 342 1.77 4.15 -18.48
CA THR A 342 3.07 4.82 -18.33
C THR A 342 3.64 4.67 -16.92
N LEU A 343 2.76 4.58 -15.92
CA LEU A 343 3.10 4.32 -14.53
C LEU A 343 3.73 2.95 -14.31
N ALA A 344 3.23 1.91 -14.99
CA ALA A 344 3.83 0.58 -14.95
C ALA A 344 5.24 0.60 -15.54
N ILE A 345 5.41 1.27 -16.69
CA ILE A 345 6.70 1.40 -17.34
C ILE A 345 7.71 2.16 -16.45
N GLY A 346 7.31 3.29 -15.86
CA GLY A 346 8.15 4.06 -14.94
C GLY A 346 8.59 3.23 -13.74
N THR A 347 7.64 2.54 -13.10
CA THR A 347 7.89 1.65 -11.96
C THR A 347 8.88 0.54 -12.32
N LEU A 348 8.67 -0.16 -13.44
CA LEU A 348 9.57 -1.22 -13.91
C LEU A 348 10.98 -0.70 -14.18
N GLN A 349 11.13 0.45 -14.83
CA GLN A 349 12.44 1.02 -15.13
C GLN A 349 13.20 1.45 -13.86
N THR A 350 12.52 2.10 -12.92
CA THR A 350 13.14 2.52 -11.65
C THR A 350 13.55 1.30 -10.82
N LEU A 351 12.71 0.26 -10.73
CA LEU A 351 13.05 -0.98 -10.00
C LEU A 351 14.17 -1.77 -10.68
N ALA A 352 14.20 -1.83 -12.02
CA ALA A 352 15.29 -2.47 -12.76
C ALA A 352 16.64 -1.74 -12.51
N ALA A 353 16.62 -0.41 -12.46
CA ALA A 353 17.82 0.39 -12.19
C ALA A 353 18.37 0.15 -10.77
N ALA A 354 17.49 -0.15 -9.81
CA ALA A 354 17.82 -0.41 -8.42
C ALA A 354 17.78 -1.91 -8.04
N GLN A 355 17.81 -2.83 -9.03
CA GLN A 355 17.85 -4.27 -8.79
C GLN A 355 19.18 -4.66 -8.13
N GLY A 356 19.12 -5.59 -7.17
CA GLY A 356 20.28 -6.07 -6.42
C GLY A 356 21.33 -6.72 -7.32
N ARG A 357 22.61 -6.48 -7.03
CA ARG A 357 23.76 -6.96 -7.81
C ARG A 357 24.81 -7.66 -6.98
N THR A 358 24.78 -7.46 -5.67
CA THR A 358 25.74 -8.01 -4.72
C THR A 358 25.01 -8.75 -3.62
N VAL A 359 25.72 -9.62 -2.91
CA VAL A 359 25.19 -10.24 -1.70
C VAL A 359 25.56 -9.35 -0.52
N ASN A 360 24.57 -8.73 0.12
CA ASN A 360 24.76 -7.91 1.31
C ASN A 360 23.72 -8.30 2.38
N PRO A 361 24.12 -8.98 3.47
CA PRO A 361 23.19 -9.46 4.49
C PRO A 361 22.54 -8.33 5.29
N VAL A 362 23.15 -7.15 5.36
CA VAL A 362 22.59 -6.03 6.13
C VAL A 362 21.39 -5.42 5.42
N THR A 363 21.46 -5.24 4.11
CA THR A 363 20.39 -4.69 3.27
C THR A 363 19.48 -5.77 2.67
N GLU A 364 19.74 -7.06 2.95
CA GLU A 364 19.09 -8.23 2.32
C GLU A 364 19.29 -8.30 0.80
N GLU A 365 20.30 -7.59 0.26
CA GLU A 365 20.55 -7.54 -1.17
C GLU A 365 21.10 -8.88 -1.67
N GLU A 366 20.54 -9.35 -2.78
CA GLU A 366 21.03 -10.50 -3.52
C GLU A 366 20.96 -10.19 -5.03
N PRO A 367 21.86 -10.76 -5.87
CA PRO A 367 21.81 -10.57 -7.31
C PRO A 367 20.46 -10.97 -7.91
N GLY A 368 19.82 -10.03 -8.61
CA GLY A 368 18.51 -10.22 -9.25
C GLY A 368 17.30 -9.87 -8.39
N ARG A 369 17.49 -9.69 -7.08
CA ARG A 369 16.40 -9.35 -6.16
C ARG A 369 15.88 -7.94 -6.39
N ILE A 370 14.56 -7.77 -6.39
CA ILE A 370 13.93 -6.45 -6.46
C ILE A 370 13.78 -5.89 -5.04
N LEU A 371 14.05 -4.59 -4.86
CA LEU A 371 14.05 -3.96 -3.54
C LEU A 371 12.66 -3.97 -2.88
N HIS A 372 12.65 -3.94 -1.55
CA HIS A 372 11.48 -3.71 -0.73
C HIS A 372 11.17 -2.21 -0.66
N GLU A 373 12.13 -1.38 -0.22
CA GLU A 373 11.96 0.07 -0.12
C GLU A 373 13.26 0.86 -0.36
N LEU A 374 13.10 2.13 -0.78
CA LEU A 374 14.15 3.13 -0.91
C LEU A 374 13.90 4.27 0.08
N ARG A 375 14.85 4.63 0.93
CA ARG A 375 14.69 5.72 1.93
C ARG A 375 15.70 6.84 1.74
N ARG A 376 15.29 8.08 2.00
CA ARG A 376 16.14 9.29 1.85
C ARG A 376 16.14 10.19 3.09
N GLY A 377 15.58 9.71 4.20
CA GLY A 377 15.47 10.42 5.48
C GLY A 377 16.78 10.59 6.26
N PRO A 378 16.76 11.38 7.34
CA PRO A 378 17.91 11.57 8.24
C PRO A 378 18.47 10.28 8.81
N ASP A 379 17.63 9.30 9.09
CA ASP A 379 18.06 8.00 9.61
C ASP A 379 17.97 6.89 8.54
N SER A 380 17.98 7.23 7.23
CA SER A 380 17.86 6.23 6.16
C SER A 380 18.98 5.18 6.20
N ASP A 381 20.19 5.57 6.64
CA ASP A 381 21.32 4.64 6.80
C ASP A 381 21.17 3.71 8.02
N ARG A 382 20.22 4.00 8.91
CA ARG A 382 19.88 3.21 10.11
C ARG A 382 18.59 2.40 9.96
N ALA A 383 17.69 2.81 9.06
CA ALA A 383 16.45 2.11 8.76
C ALA A 383 16.73 0.78 8.03
N LEU A 384 16.27 -0.35 8.60
CA LEU A 384 16.29 -1.70 8.01
C LEU A 384 17.63 -2.19 7.40
N GLY A 385 18.75 -1.50 7.63
CA GLY A 385 20.06 -1.84 7.08
C GLY A 385 20.62 -0.87 6.03
N GLY A 386 19.86 0.15 5.62
CA GLY A 386 20.36 1.25 4.79
C GLY A 386 19.32 1.89 3.89
N SER A 387 19.76 2.88 3.10
CA SER A 387 18.89 3.62 2.18
C SER A 387 18.24 2.76 1.10
N TYR A 388 18.78 1.57 0.81
CA TYR A 388 18.14 0.53 -0.01
C TYR A 388 17.95 -0.72 0.86
N TYR A 389 16.72 -1.22 0.93
CA TYR A 389 16.40 -2.45 1.62
C TYR A 389 15.70 -3.42 0.68
N TYR A 390 16.11 -4.69 0.69
CA TYR A 390 15.66 -5.72 -0.26
C TYR A 390 14.85 -6.85 0.36
N GLY A 391 14.48 -6.77 1.65
CA GLY A 391 13.74 -7.81 2.36
C GLY A 391 12.28 -7.99 1.93
N SER A 392 12.05 -8.25 0.65
CA SER A 392 10.79 -8.64 0.03
C SER A 392 11.02 -9.91 -0.78
N VAL A 393 10.17 -10.92 -0.59
CA VAL A 393 10.24 -12.19 -1.33
C VAL A 393 9.32 -12.18 -2.57
N ASP A 394 8.30 -11.31 -2.56
CA ASP A 394 7.23 -11.23 -3.56
C ASP A 394 7.47 -10.17 -4.65
N ALA A 395 8.22 -9.11 -4.39
CA ALA A 395 8.49 -8.07 -5.40
C ALA A 395 9.21 -8.61 -6.64
N THR A 396 10.14 -9.56 -6.46
CA THR A 396 10.92 -10.14 -7.56
C THR A 396 10.06 -10.89 -8.59
N PRO A 397 9.18 -11.85 -8.22
CA PRO A 397 8.28 -12.46 -9.20
C PRO A 397 7.21 -11.49 -9.72
N LEU A 398 6.69 -10.56 -8.89
CA LEU A 398 5.72 -9.54 -9.33
C LEU A 398 6.30 -8.62 -10.44
N PHE A 399 7.59 -8.30 -10.37
CA PHE A 399 8.29 -7.51 -11.38
C PHE A 399 8.26 -8.19 -12.77
N VAL A 400 8.47 -9.52 -12.79
CA VAL A 400 8.41 -10.30 -14.03
C VAL A 400 6.98 -10.34 -14.57
N MET A 401 5.99 -10.57 -13.70
CA MET A 401 4.58 -10.57 -14.06
C MET A 401 4.16 -9.24 -14.71
N LEU A 402 4.46 -8.11 -14.05
CA LEU A 402 4.09 -6.79 -14.56
C LEU A 402 4.80 -6.46 -15.88
N THR A 403 6.03 -6.95 -16.10
CA THR A 403 6.73 -6.71 -17.37
C THR A 403 6.01 -7.37 -18.56
N ALA A 404 5.56 -8.62 -18.41
CA ALA A 404 4.78 -9.28 -19.45
C ALA A 404 3.39 -8.64 -19.61
N GLU A 405 2.77 -8.23 -18.51
CA GLU A 405 1.49 -7.55 -18.56
C GLU A 405 1.60 -6.21 -19.29
N ALA A 406 2.61 -5.40 -18.98
CA ALA A 406 2.87 -4.15 -19.70
C ALA A 406 3.07 -4.38 -21.21
N TRP A 407 3.75 -5.47 -21.61
CA TRP A 407 3.86 -5.88 -23.01
C TRP A 407 2.51 -6.19 -23.64
N ARG A 408 1.65 -6.97 -22.95
CA ARG A 408 0.29 -7.29 -23.39
C ARG A 408 -0.58 -6.05 -23.54
N TRP A 409 -0.40 -5.04 -22.70
CA TRP A 409 -1.11 -3.76 -22.75
C TRP A 409 -0.54 -2.76 -23.77
N GLY A 410 0.56 -3.11 -24.44
CA GLY A 410 1.11 -2.35 -25.55
C GLY A 410 2.28 -1.44 -25.21
N ALA A 411 3.05 -1.76 -24.17
CA ALA A 411 4.37 -1.17 -23.96
C ALA A 411 5.24 -1.42 -25.20
N ASP A 412 6.05 -0.43 -25.58
CA ASP A 412 6.84 -0.55 -26.80
C ASP A 412 7.93 -1.62 -26.67
N GLU A 413 8.25 -2.25 -27.80
CA GLU A 413 9.19 -3.38 -27.85
C GLU A 413 10.57 -2.99 -27.33
N THR A 414 11.04 -1.77 -27.59
CA THR A 414 12.35 -1.28 -27.14
C THR A 414 12.40 -1.20 -25.61
N THR A 415 11.38 -0.62 -24.98
CA THR A 415 11.26 -0.57 -23.52
C THR A 415 11.26 -1.98 -22.92
N VAL A 416 10.46 -2.91 -23.46
CA VAL A 416 10.39 -4.28 -22.92
C VAL A 416 11.73 -5.00 -23.09
N ARG A 417 12.39 -4.88 -24.25
CA ARG A 417 13.73 -5.48 -24.48
C ARG A 417 14.78 -4.96 -23.50
N GLN A 418 14.73 -3.68 -23.12
CA GLN A 418 15.64 -3.09 -22.12
C GLN A 418 15.42 -3.66 -20.71
N LEU A 419 14.20 -4.13 -20.40
CA LEU A 419 13.88 -4.74 -19.11
C LEU A 419 14.23 -6.23 -19.06
N LEU A 420 14.36 -6.92 -20.21
CA LEU A 420 14.63 -8.37 -20.25
C LEU A 420 15.86 -8.80 -19.43
N PRO A 421 17.01 -8.10 -19.43
CA PRO A 421 18.14 -8.49 -18.57
C PRO A 421 17.79 -8.50 -17.07
N ALA A 422 17.00 -7.52 -16.61
CA ALA A 422 16.55 -7.46 -15.22
C ALA A 422 15.52 -8.56 -14.90
N VAL A 423 14.61 -8.84 -15.85
CA VAL A 423 13.67 -9.96 -15.75
C VAL A 423 14.41 -11.30 -15.64
N ASP A 424 15.45 -11.49 -16.46
CA ASP A 424 16.25 -12.70 -16.47
C ASP A 424 17.01 -12.86 -15.15
N ALA A 425 17.59 -11.79 -14.62
CA ALA A 425 18.22 -11.77 -13.30
C ALA A 425 17.23 -12.07 -12.16
N ALA A 426 15.99 -11.58 -12.26
CA ALA A 426 14.94 -11.86 -11.28
C ALA A 426 14.57 -13.35 -11.24
N LEU A 427 14.52 -14.03 -12.38
CA LEU A 427 14.28 -15.47 -12.43
C LEU A 427 15.49 -16.29 -11.97
N ASP A 428 16.70 -15.85 -12.32
CA ASP A 428 17.93 -16.41 -11.76
C ASP A 428 17.96 -16.30 -10.23
N TRP A 429 17.39 -15.22 -9.67
CA TRP A 429 17.24 -15.07 -8.22
C TRP A 429 16.26 -16.09 -7.64
N LEU A 430 15.09 -16.31 -8.26
CA LEU A 430 14.13 -17.33 -7.82
C LEU A 430 14.80 -18.71 -7.73
N ASP A 431 15.65 -19.04 -8.71
CA ASP A 431 16.31 -20.35 -8.81
C ASP A 431 17.48 -20.52 -7.83
N ARG A 432 18.24 -19.46 -7.54
CA ARG A 432 19.51 -19.57 -6.77
C ARG A 432 19.40 -19.15 -5.32
N TYR A 433 18.56 -18.16 -5.03
CA TYR A 433 18.44 -17.55 -3.72
C TYR A 433 17.04 -17.73 -3.12
N GLY A 434 16.01 -17.74 -3.98
CA GLY A 434 14.63 -18.02 -3.59
C GLY A 434 14.43 -19.48 -3.20
N ASP A 435 14.81 -20.42 -4.06
CA ASP A 435 14.74 -21.87 -3.82
C ASP A 435 16.00 -22.35 -3.07
N ARG A 436 16.06 -22.08 -1.76
CA ARG A 436 17.28 -22.23 -0.95
C ARG A 436 17.70 -23.68 -0.75
N ASP A 437 16.74 -24.61 -0.74
CA ASP A 437 16.97 -26.04 -0.52
C ASP A 437 16.72 -26.90 -1.77
N GLY A 438 16.33 -26.29 -2.88
CA GLY A 438 16.17 -26.95 -4.18
C GLY A 438 14.90 -27.79 -4.29
N ASP A 439 13.92 -27.59 -3.40
CA ASP A 439 12.63 -28.29 -3.43
C ASP A 439 11.63 -27.68 -4.42
N GLY A 440 11.99 -26.54 -5.03
CA GLY A 440 11.21 -25.85 -6.04
C GLY A 440 10.33 -24.73 -5.50
N PHE A 441 10.26 -24.52 -4.19
CA PHE A 441 9.52 -23.42 -3.58
C PHE A 441 10.40 -22.22 -3.27
N VAL A 442 9.86 -21.02 -3.50
CA VAL A 442 10.54 -19.78 -3.17
C VAL A 442 10.34 -19.48 -1.69
N GLU A 443 11.45 -19.35 -0.98
CA GLU A 443 11.53 -19.15 0.46
C GLU A 443 12.16 -17.82 0.83
N TYR A 444 11.92 -17.41 2.07
CA TYR A 444 12.66 -16.30 2.68
C TYR A 444 13.11 -16.62 4.09
N GLN A 445 14.22 -16.00 4.47
CA GLN A 445 14.73 -15.95 5.82
C GLN A 445 15.55 -14.67 5.95
N ARG A 446 15.26 -13.85 6.96
CA ARG A 446 16.07 -12.66 7.24
C ARG A 446 17.52 -13.05 7.50
N ALA A 447 18.45 -12.32 6.89
CA ALA A 447 19.88 -12.53 7.04
C ALA A 447 20.43 -11.99 8.38
N THR A 448 19.76 -10.99 8.97
CA THR A 448 20.13 -10.41 10.27
C THR A 448 18.90 -10.12 11.13
N ASP A 449 19.10 -9.89 12.43
CA ASP A 449 18.01 -9.52 13.35
C ASP A 449 17.42 -8.12 13.09
N ARG A 450 18.02 -7.34 12.18
CA ARG A 450 17.49 -6.04 11.74
C ARG A 450 16.50 -6.16 10.57
N GLY A 451 16.52 -7.27 9.84
CA GLY A 451 15.62 -7.49 8.72
C GLY A 451 14.19 -7.81 9.16
N LEU A 452 13.23 -7.58 8.27
CA LEU A 452 11.84 -7.98 8.45
C LEU A 452 11.74 -9.48 8.72
N ALA A 453 10.99 -9.84 9.77
CA ALA A 453 10.77 -11.23 10.15
C ALA A 453 9.96 -11.97 9.08
N ASN A 454 8.95 -11.30 8.52
CA ASN A 454 8.14 -11.77 7.40
C ASN A 454 8.41 -10.87 6.19
N GLN A 455 8.70 -11.46 5.03
CA GLN A 455 9.10 -10.72 3.81
C GLN A 455 8.05 -10.80 2.68
N GLY A 456 6.89 -11.40 2.95
CA GLY A 456 5.71 -11.34 2.08
C GLY A 456 4.88 -10.08 2.34
N TRP A 457 3.72 -9.98 1.70
CA TRP A 457 2.86 -8.78 1.82
C TRP A 457 2.34 -8.56 3.24
N LYS A 458 2.12 -9.64 3.99
CA LYS A 458 1.89 -9.59 5.44
C LYS A 458 3.23 -9.58 6.18
N ASP A 459 3.83 -8.40 6.26
CA ASP A 459 5.20 -8.23 6.77
C ASP A 459 5.30 -7.97 8.29
N SER A 460 4.18 -7.93 9.03
CA SER A 460 4.23 -7.87 10.50
C SER A 460 4.76 -9.19 11.08
N PHE A 461 5.55 -9.10 12.14
CA PHE A 461 6.27 -10.26 12.70
C PHE A 461 5.37 -11.40 13.19
N ASP A 462 4.11 -11.12 13.48
CA ASP A 462 3.09 -12.01 14.02
C ASP A 462 2.06 -12.49 12.98
N ALA A 463 2.24 -12.17 11.69
CA ALA A 463 1.21 -12.39 10.66
C ALA A 463 1.05 -13.84 10.18
N ILE A 464 2.11 -14.65 10.29
CA ILE A 464 2.14 -16.01 9.74
C ILE A 464 2.08 -17.01 10.90
N THR A 465 0.87 -17.50 11.18
CA THR A 465 0.59 -18.38 12.31
C THR A 465 -0.16 -19.64 11.86
N PHE A 466 0.02 -20.73 12.61
CA PHE A 466 -0.83 -21.92 12.52
C PHE A 466 -2.24 -21.60 13.04
N ALA A 467 -3.21 -22.48 12.79
CA ALA A 467 -4.59 -22.28 13.23
C ALA A 467 -4.72 -22.09 14.75
N ASP A 468 -3.81 -22.67 15.53
CA ASP A 468 -3.73 -22.53 16.99
C ASP A 468 -3.03 -21.24 17.48
N GLY A 469 -2.61 -20.38 16.55
CA GLY A 469 -1.95 -19.10 16.83
C GLY A 469 -0.44 -19.20 17.02
N THR A 470 0.15 -20.40 16.95
CA THR A 470 1.60 -20.58 17.02
C THR A 470 2.27 -19.89 15.82
N PRO A 471 3.28 -19.03 16.02
CA PRO A 471 4.03 -18.44 14.90
C PRO A 471 4.81 -19.49 14.11
N ALA A 472 4.76 -19.39 12.78
CA ALA A 472 5.59 -20.20 11.89
C ALA A 472 7.06 -19.78 11.98
N ARG A 473 7.98 -20.70 11.63
CA ARG A 473 9.44 -20.47 11.70
C ARG A 473 10.05 -20.44 10.31
N THR A 474 10.98 -19.52 10.09
CA THR A 474 11.76 -19.42 8.85
C THR A 474 12.82 -20.53 8.71
N PRO A 475 13.30 -20.83 7.49
CA PRO A 475 12.84 -20.30 6.19
C PRO A 475 11.38 -20.68 5.89
N MET A 476 10.64 -19.79 5.23
CA MET A 476 9.21 -20.02 4.94
C MET A 476 8.91 -19.85 3.45
N ALA A 477 8.07 -20.74 2.91
CA ALA A 477 7.50 -20.62 1.57
C ALA A 477 6.02 -20.21 1.67
N LEU A 478 5.67 -18.98 1.31
CA LEU A 478 4.28 -18.48 1.36
C LEU A 478 3.49 -18.91 0.13
N CYS A 479 2.19 -19.18 0.30
CA CYS A 479 1.36 -19.68 -0.80
C CYS A 479 1.19 -18.67 -1.94
N GLU A 480 0.99 -17.39 -1.64
CA GLU A 480 0.84 -16.35 -2.66
C GLU A 480 2.12 -16.17 -3.48
N VAL A 481 3.29 -16.31 -2.84
CA VAL A 481 4.60 -16.16 -3.49
C VAL A 481 4.82 -17.29 -4.49
N GLN A 482 4.37 -18.51 -4.18
CA GLN A 482 4.42 -19.62 -5.14
C GLN A 482 3.51 -19.34 -6.35
N GLY A 483 2.33 -18.76 -6.11
CA GLY A 483 1.45 -18.28 -7.17
C GLY A 483 2.14 -17.21 -8.05
N TYR A 484 2.84 -16.26 -7.44
CA TYR A 484 3.57 -15.23 -8.19
C TYR A 484 4.74 -15.82 -8.99
N ALA A 485 5.50 -16.74 -8.41
CA ALA A 485 6.58 -17.44 -9.10
C ALA A 485 6.04 -18.23 -10.30
N TYR A 486 4.93 -18.95 -10.13
CA TYR A 486 4.23 -19.63 -11.22
C TYR A 486 3.85 -18.67 -12.35
N ALA A 487 3.21 -17.55 -12.01
CA ALA A 487 2.82 -16.53 -12.99
C ALA A 487 4.04 -15.86 -13.65
N ALA A 488 5.13 -15.63 -12.92
CA ALA A 488 6.39 -15.09 -13.43
C ALA A 488 7.04 -16.02 -14.47
N TRP A 489 7.05 -17.32 -14.24
CA TRP A 489 7.54 -18.30 -15.22
C TRP A 489 6.70 -18.29 -16.49
N LEU A 490 5.37 -18.24 -16.38
CA LEU A 490 4.49 -18.12 -17.55
C LEU A 490 4.66 -16.80 -18.29
N ALA A 491 4.76 -15.69 -17.56
CA ALA A 491 5.02 -14.36 -18.09
C ALA A 491 6.33 -14.34 -18.90
N ARG A 492 7.41 -14.93 -18.37
CA ARG A 492 8.66 -15.01 -19.11
C ARG A 492 8.58 -15.93 -20.32
N ALA A 493 7.81 -17.01 -20.26
CA ALA A 493 7.61 -17.89 -21.40
C ALA A 493 6.92 -17.14 -22.55
N GLU A 494 5.89 -16.35 -22.26
CA GLU A 494 5.19 -15.52 -23.24
C GLU A 494 6.15 -14.50 -23.88
N LEU A 495 6.95 -13.79 -23.07
CA LEU A 495 7.96 -12.87 -23.58
C LEU A 495 9.01 -13.59 -24.43
N ALA A 496 9.44 -14.79 -24.05
CA ALA A 496 10.41 -15.56 -24.85
C ALA A 496 9.86 -15.88 -26.24
N GLU A 497 8.59 -16.29 -26.35
CA GLU A 497 7.97 -16.51 -27.66
C GLU A 497 7.87 -15.23 -28.48
N ALA A 498 7.44 -14.13 -27.86
CA ALA A 498 7.36 -12.83 -28.53
C ALA A 498 8.73 -12.36 -29.06
N PHE A 499 9.81 -12.76 -28.40
CA PHE A 499 11.18 -12.42 -28.77
C PHE A 499 11.95 -13.57 -29.44
N HIS A 500 11.23 -14.55 -30.01
CA HIS A 500 11.76 -15.66 -30.82
C HIS A 500 12.78 -16.58 -30.10
N ASP A 501 12.56 -16.85 -28.81
CA ASP A 501 13.31 -17.79 -27.98
C ASP A 501 12.41 -18.96 -27.50
N PRO A 502 12.02 -19.88 -28.39
CA PRO A 502 11.08 -20.96 -28.08
C PRO A 502 11.63 -21.99 -27.10
N GLU A 503 12.95 -22.19 -27.07
CA GLU A 503 13.60 -23.12 -26.14
C GLU A 503 13.43 -22.63 -24.70
N ARG A 504 13.67 -21.34 -24.48
CA ARG A 504 13.43 -20.72 -23.19
C ARG A 504 11.96 -20.70 -22.81
N ALA A 505 11.06 -20.43 -23.77
CA ALA A 505 9.63 -20.52 -23.52
C ALA A 505 9.23 -21.90 -22.99
N ALA A 506 9.73 -22.97 -23.62
CA ALA A 506 9.47 -24.34 -23.19
C ALA A 506 10.02 -24.62 -21.77
N ARG A 507 11.26 -24.19 -21.47
CA ARG A 507 11.85 -24.35 -20.13
C ARG A 507 11.04 -23.64 -19.05
N CYS A 508 10.64 -22.39 -19.29
CA CYS A 508 9.85 -21.62 -18.33
C CYS A 508 8.46 -22.25 -18.10
N ARG A 509 7.79 -22.75 -19.16
CA ARG A 509 6.52 -23.48 -18.99
C ARG A 509 6.68 -24.76 -18.19
N GLU A 510 7.75 -25.51 -18.41
CA GLU A 510 8.02 -26.73 -17.66
C GLU A 510 8.29 -26.42 -16.18
N ARG A 511 9.02 -25.34 -15.85
CA ARG A 511 9.17 -24.86 -14.47
C ARG A 511 7.82 -24.51 -13.85
N ALA A 512 6.99 -23.73 -14.54
CA ALA A 512 5.65 -23.39 -14.08
C ALA A 512 4.77 -24.62 -13.83
N ARG A 513 4.79 -25.60 -14.75
CA ARG A 513 4.04 -26.86 -14.62
C ARG A 513 4.45 -27.64 -13.37
N ARG A 514 5.75 -27.84 -13.17
CA ARG A 514 6.27 -28.56 -11.98
C ARG A 514 5.91 -27.85 -10.68
N LEU A 515 6.05 -26.53 -10.64
CA LEU A 515 5.67 -25.73 -9.46
C LEU A 515 4.18 -25.87 -9.16
N ARG A 516 3.32 -25.82 -10.18
CA ARG A 516 1.87 -26.00 -9.99
C ARG A 516 1.52 -27.38 -9.42
N GLU A 517 2.14 -28.43 -9.93
CA GLU A 517 1.96 -29.80 -9.45
C GLU A 517 2.42 -29.96 -7.99
N ALA A 518 3.64 -29.49 -7.68
CA ALA A 518 4.17 -29.54 -6.32
C ALA A 518 3.34 -28.69 -5.35
N PHE A 519 2.87 -27.51 -5.78
CA PHE A 519 1.99 -26.65 -4.97
C PHE A 519 0.67 -27.35 -4.64
N ALA A 520 0.01 -27.95 -5.65
CA ALA A 520 -1.22 -28.68 -5.45
C ALA A 520 -1.06 -29.86 -4.47
N GLU A 521 0.07 -30.57 -4.53
CA GLU A 521 0.37 -31.68 -3.63
C GLU A 521 0.70 -31.24 -2.21
N ARG A 522 1.52 -30.19 -2.05
CA ARG A 522 2.15 -29.84 -0.76
C ARG A 522 1.40 -28.78 0.03
N PHE A 523 0.68 -27.88 -0.63
CA PHE A 523 -0.04 -26.79 0.02
C PHE A 523 -1.52 -27.11 0.23
N TRP A 524 -2.13 -28.01 -0.54
CA TRP A 524 -3.56 -28.29 -0.35
C TRP A 524 -3.81 -29.08 0.95
N LEU A 525 -4.75 -28.60 1.76
CA LEU A 525 -5.17 -29.26 3.00
C LEU A 525 -6.55 -29.88 2.80
N PRO A 526 -6.64 -31.16 2.39
CA PRO A 526 -7.91 -31.76 1.96
C PRO A 526 -8.96 -31.80 3.09
N ASP A 527 -8.54 -32.05 4.33
CA ASP A 527 -9.45 -32.09 5.49
C ASP A 527 -9.98 -30.70 5.89
N ARG A 528 -9.29 -29.64 5.46
CA ARG A 528 -9.67 -28.25 5.73
C ARG A 528 -10.47 -27.65 4.57
N GLY A 529 -10.05 -27.92 3.33
CA GLY A 529 -10.62 -27.36 2.11
C GLY A 529 -10.03 -26.00 1.72
N TRP A 530 -8.76 -25.75 2.04
CA TRP A 530 -8.01 -24.57 1.59
C TRP A 530 -6.52 -24.88 1.44
N TYR A 531 -5.78 -23.98 0.80
CA TYR A 531 -4.33 -24.04 0.74
C TYR A 531 -3.71 -23.56 2.06
N ALA A 532 -2.70 -24.26 2.55
CA ALA A 532 -1.86 -23.82 3.65
C ALA A 532 -1.31 -22.41 3.38
N LEU A 533 -1.31 -21.55 4.39
CA LEU A 533 -0.78 -20.19 4.30
C LEU A 533 0.69 -20.19 3.88
N ALA A 534 1.45 -21.16 4.39
CA ALA A 534 2.86 -21.34 4.10
C ALA A 534 3.30 -22.79 4.33
N LEU A 535 4.53 -23.11 3.92
CA LEU A 535 5.32 -24.18 4.52
C LEU A 535 6.36 -23.54 5.46
N ASP A 536 6.45 -24.02 6.70
CA ASP A 536 7.45 -23.54 7.67
C ASP A 536 8.84 -24.14 7.41
N GLY A 537 9.84 -23.77 8.22
CA GLY A 537 11.22 -24.24 8.06
C GLY A 537 11.42 -25.74 8.27
N ALA A 538 10.43 -26.45 8.83
CA ALA A 538 10.38 -27.92 8.88
C ALA A 538 9.49 -28.50 7.76
N LYS A 539 9.12 -27.67 6.78
CA LYS A 539 8.20 -27.95 5.67
C LYS A 539 6.82 -28.44 6.12
N ARG A 540 6.41 -28.04 7.32
CA ARG A 540 5.07 -28.33 7.85
C ARG A 540 4.08 -27.32 7.26
N PRO A 541 2.92 -27.76 6.78
CA PRO A 541 1.88 -26.85 6.31
C PRO A 541 1.35 -25.98 7.45
N VAL A 542 1.43 -24.67 7.28
CA VAL A 542 0.83 -23.67 8.17
C VAL A 542 -0.66 -23.59 7.86
N ASP A 543 -1.49 -24.14 8.74
CA ASP A 543 -2.86 -24.56 8.43
C ASP A 543 -3.95 -23.49 8.64
N ALA A 544 -3.57 -22.27 9.02
CA ALA A 544 -4.52 -21.18 9.20
C ALA A 544 -5.19 -20.76 7.88
N LEU A 545 -6.48 -20.45 7.95
CA LEU A 545 -7.24 -19.87 6.82
C LEU A 545 -7.02 -18.36 6.77
N ALA A 546 -6.37 -17.90 5.70
CA ALA A 546 -6.06 -16.50 5.44
C ALA A 546 -6.39 -16.12 3.98
N SER A 547 -6.51 -14.81 3.73
CA SER A 547 -6.81 -14.26 2.41
C SER A 547 -5.75 -14.55 1.36
N ASN A 548 -4.51 -14.84 1.76
CA ASN A 548 -3.39 -15.23 0.87
C ASN A 548 -3.75 -16.32 -0.14
N SER A 549 -4.61 -17.28 0.26
CA SER A 549 -5.08 -18.35 -0.61
C SER A 549 -5.85 -17.83 -1.84
N ALA A 550 -6.49 -16.66 -1.76
CA ALA A 550 -7.16 -16.02 -2.88
C ALA A 550 -6.17 -15.53 -3.97
N HIS A 551 -4.91 -15.28 -3.62
CA HIS A 551 -3.87 -14.96 -4.60
C HIS A 551 -3.48 -16.17 -5.46
N ALA A 552 -3.68 -17.39 -4.94
CA ALA A 552 -3.54 -18.61 -5.74
C ALA A 552 -4.63 -18.72 -6.82
N LEU A 553 -5.83 -18.18 -6.56
CA LEU A 553 -6.87 -18.01 -7.57
C LEU A 553 -6.46 -16.94 -8.59
N TRP A 554 -6.01 -15.76 -8.13
CA TRP A 554 -5.62 -14.66 -9.02
C TRP A 554 -4.53 -15.06 -10.04
N THR A 555 -3.49 -15.75 -9.56
CA THR A 555 -2.38 -16.22 -10.40
C THR A 555 -2.74 -17.42 -11.28
N GLY A 556 -3.84 -18.12 -10.96
CA GLY A 556 -4.30 -19.31 -11.67
C GLY A 556 -3.50 -20.58 -11.37
N ILE A 557 -2.68 -20.57 -10.31
CA ILE A 557 -1.96 -21.78 -9.88
C ILE A 557 -2.94 -22.82 -9.31
N ALA A 558 -4.05 -22.39 -8.71
CA ALA A 558 -5.05 -23.27 -8.12
C ALA A 558 -5.68 -24.24 -9.14
N LEU A 559 -6.06 -25.43 -8.68
CA LEU A 559 -6.84 -26.39 -9.47
C LEU A 559 -8.33 -26.08 -9.32
N ASP A 560 -9.14 -26.32 -10.35
CA ASP A 560 -10.58 -26.03 -10.33
C ASP A 560 -11.30 -26.75 -9.17
N GLU A 561 -10.92 -28.00 -8.89
CA GLU A 561 -11.47 -28.80 -7.79
C GLU A 561 -11.14 -28.22 -6.40
N HIS A 562 -9.95 -27.63 -6.24
CA HIS A 562 -9.57 -26.94 -5.00
C HIS A 562 -10.21 -25.56 -4.91
N ALA A 563 -10.29 -24.84 -6.03
CA ALA A 563 -10.89 -23.52 -6.13
C ALA A 563 -12.38 -23.56 -5.76
N ALA A 564 -13.13 -24.57 -6.21
CA ALA A 564 -14.54 -24.73 -5.88
C ALA A 564 -14.77 -24.77 -4.37
N VAL A 565 -13.98 -25.56 -3.64
CA VAL A 565 -14.08 -25.65 -2.18
C VAL A 565 -13.57 -24.38 -1.50
N LEU A 566 -12.47 -23.79 -2.00
CA LEU A 566 -11.90 -22.58 -1.44
C LEU A 566 -12.88 -21.39 -1.55
N ILE A 567 -13.61 -21.26 -2.66
CA ILE A 567 -14.63 -20.22 -2.85
C ILE A 567 -15.68 -20.27 -1.75
N GLU A 568 -16.17 -21.47 -1.39
CA GLU A 568 -17.11 -21.65 -0.29
C GLU A 568 -16.51 -21.21 1.06
N ARG A 569 -15.23 -21.50 1.30
CA ARG A 569 -14.52 -21.12 2.53
C ARG A 569 -14.28 -19.61 2.63
N LEU A 570 -13.95 -18.96 1.52
CA LEU A 570 -13.79 -17.51 1.47
C LEU A 570 -15.13 -16.76 1.59
N ALA A 571 -16.23 -17.40 1.20
CA ALA A 571 -17.59 -16.86 1.34
C ALA A 571 -18.16 -16.94 2.76
N ASP A 572 -17.53 -17.72 3.65
CA ASP A 572 -17.98 -17.87 5.03
C ASP A 572 -17.90 -16.52 5.79
N PRO A 573 -18.86 -16.20 6.69
CA PRO A 573 -18.84 -14.96 7.48
C PRO A 573 -17.60 -14.78 8.36
N SER A 574 -16.79 -15.82 8.60
CA SER A 574 -15.49 -15.68 9.27
C SER A 574 -14.43 -15.01 8.39
N MET A 575 -14.59 -15.06 7.06
CA MET A 575 -13.71 -14.43 6.07
C MET A 575 -14.36 -13.20 5.44
N ASP A 576 -15.59 -13.30 4.94
CA ASP A 576 -16.33 -12.16 4.37
C ASP A 576 -16.92 -11.30 5.50
N SER A 577 -16.39 -10.09 5.68
CA SER A 577 -16.88 -9.14 6.70
C SER A 577 -18.16 -8.41 6.28
N GLY A 578 -18.55 -8.51 5.01
CA GLY A 578 -19.55 -7.65 4.37
C GLY A 578 -19.00 -6.30 3.91
N TYR A 579 -17.79 -5.90 4.31
CA TYR A 579 -17.07 -4.74 3.76
C TYR A 579 -15.87 -5.14 2.89
N GLY A 580 -15.48 -6.41 2.92
CA GLY A 580 -14.33 -6.97 2.22
C GLY A 580 -13.82 -8.23 2.92
N LEU A 581 -12.75 -8.80 2.37
CA LEU A 581 -12.18 -10.06 2.86
C LEU A 581 -11.26 -9.80 4.05
N ARG A 582 -11.48 -10.50 5.17
CA ARG A 582 -10.58 -10.46 6.31
C ARG A 582 -9.26 -11.15 5.98
N THR A 583 -8.18 -10.60 6.51
CA THR A 583 -6.82 -11.13 6.32
C THR A 583 -6.60 -12.47 7.01
N LEU A 584 -7.37 -12.79 8.04
CA LEU A 584 -7.37 -14.06 8.77
C LEU A 584 -8.80 -14.40 9.18
N SER A 585 -9.18 -15.68 9.07
CA SER A 585 -10.53 -16.13 9.46
C SER A 585 -10.77 -15.89 10.96
N ALA A 586 -11.99 -15.46 11.28
CA ALA A 586 -12.46 -15.31 12.66
C ALA A 586 -12.40 -16.61 13.49
N GLY A 587 -12.26 -17.77 12.85
CA GLY A 587 -12.09 -19.06 13.53
C GLY A 587 -10.66 -19.39 13.96
N MET A 588 -9.66 -18.57 13.60
CA MET A 588 -8.25 -18.81 13.93
C MET A 588 -7.90 -18.18 15.29
N ALA A 589 -7.02 -18.83 16.06
CA ALA A 589 -6.70 -18.35 17.40
C ALA A 589 -6.00 -16.98 17.45
N ALA A 590 -5.23 -16.63 16.40
CA ALA A 590 -4.58 -15.34 16.28
C ALA A 590 -5.53 -14.22 15.77
N PHE A 591 -6.80 -14.52 15.49
CA PHE A 591 -7.73 -13.55 14.94
C PHE A 591 -7.95 -12.37 15.89
N ASN A 592 -7.78 -11.17 15.34
CA ASN A 592 -8.10 -9.92 15.97
C ASN A 592 -8.56 -8.94 14.86
N PRO A 593 -9.83 -8.49 14.85
CA PRO A 593 -10.34 -7.58 13.82
C PRO A 593 -9.65 -6.21 13.85
N MET A 594 -8.95 -5.87 14.93
CA MET A 594 -8.16 -4.64 15.09
C MET A 594 -6.66 -4.88 14.86
N SER A 595 -6.23 -6.06 14.42
CA SER A 595 -4.82 -6.33 14.09
C SER A 595 -4.48 -5.84 12.68
N TYR A 596 -3.23 -5.42 12.49
CA TYR A 596 -2.70 -4.99 11.20
C TYR A 596 -2.84 -6.08 10.12
N HIS A 597 -2.49 -7.34 10.42
CA HIS A 597 -2.54 -8.46 9.45
C HIS A 597 -3.33 -9.70 9.91
N ASN A 598 -3.82 -9.72 11.16
CA ASN A 598 -4.48 -10.90 11.74
C ASN A 598 -6.01 -10.73 11.87
N GLY A 599 -6.66 -10.02 10.95
CA GLY A 599 -8.12 -9.93 10.95
C GLY A 599 -8.72 -8.65 10.38
N SER A 600 -7.91 -7.63 10.09
CA SER A 600 -8.32 -6.43 9.33
C SER A 600 -8.75 -6.76 7.90
N VAL A 601 -9.33 -5.76 7.22
CA VAL A 601 -9.65 -5.82 5.79
C VAL A 601 -8.74 -4.86 5.03
N TRP A 602 -8.06 -5.38 4.01
CA TRP A 602 -7.18 -4.62 3.12
C TRP A 602 -7.84 -4.48 1.74
N PRO A 603 -8.04 -3.25 1.23
CA PRO A 603 -8.71 -3.06 -0.06
C PRO A 603 -8.02 -3.74 -1.25
N HIS A 604 -6.70 -3.69 -1.29
CA HIS A 604 -5.92 -4.29 -2.38
C HIS A 604 -6.03 -5.82 -2.40
N ASP A 605 -5.94 -6.45 -1.23
CA ASP A 605 -6.07 -7.89 -1.02
C ASP A 605 -7.49 -8.37 -1.39
N THR A 606 -8.52 -7.63 -0.97
CA THR A 606 -9.91 -7.89 -1.39
C THR A 606 -10.07 -7.77 -2.90
N ALA A 607 -9.47 -6.76 -3.55
CA ALA A 607 -9.53 -6.61 -5.00
C ALA A 607 -8.79 -7.72 -5.76
N ILE A 608 -7.67 -8.22 -5.22
CA ILE A 608 -6.98 -9.40 -5.75
C ILE A 608 -7.85 -10.64 -5.61
N ALA A 609 -8.53 -10.83 -4.46
CA ALA A 609 -9.48 -11.91 -4.28
C ALA A 609 -10.62 -11.85 -5.30
N VAL A 610 -11.21 -10.68 -5.54
CA VAL A 610 -12.22 -10.47 -6.59
C VAL A 610 -11.68 -10.84 -7.98
N ALA A 611 -10.46 -10.40 -8.33
CA ALA A 611 -9.83 -10.77 -9.60
C ALA A 611 -9.60 -12.28 -9.73
N GLY A 612 -9.22 -12.95 -8.64
CA GLY A 612 -9.12 -14.40 -8.58
C GLY A 612 -10.46 -15.11 -8.73
N LEU A 613 -11.49 -14.66 -8.04
CA LEU A 613 -12.84 -15.23 -8.15
C LEU A 613 -13.38 -15.11 -9.58
N LEU A 614 -13.23 -13.94 -10.22
CA LEU A 614 -13.71 -13.74 -11.59
C LEU A 614 -12.88 -14.50 -12.63
N ARG A 615 -11.62 -14.87 -12.34
CA ARG A 615 -10.86 -15.83 -13.17
C ARG A 615 -11.51 -17.22 -13.15
N TYR A 616 -12.15 -17.59 -12.05
CA TYR A 616 -12.86 -18.85 -11.86
C TYR A 616 -14.38 -18.68 -11.93
N ALA A 617 -14.88 -17.71 -12.71
CA ALA A 617 -16.31 -17.40 -12.84
C ALA A 617 -17.17 -18.59 -13.34
N HIS A 618 -16.56 -19.63 -13.91
CA HIS A 618 -17.23 -20.88 -14.28
C HIS A 618 -17.56 -21.78 -13.09
N LEU A 619 -17.01 -21.53 -11.91
CA LEU A 619 -17.27 -22.29 -10.70
C LEU A 619 -18.43 -21.68 -9.89
N PRO A 620 -19.27 -22.50 -9.23
CA PRO A 620 -20.38 -22.02 -8.41
C PRO A 620 -19.93 -21.06 -7.30
N GLY A 621 -20.68 -19.99 -7.07
CA GLY A 621 -20.42 -19.03 -5.99
C GLY A 621 -19.33 -17.99 -6.27
N ALA A 622 -18.54 -18.17 -7.34
CA ALA A 622 -17.42 -17.29 -7.66
C ALA A 622 -17.88 -15.87 -7.99
N ILE A 623 -18.85 -15.73 -8.89
CA ILE A 623 -19.40 -14.43 -9.31
C ILE A 623 -20.14 -13.78 -8.14
N GLU A 624 -20.93 -14.54 -7.39
CA GLU A 624 -21.70 -14.03 -6.26
C GLU A 624 -20.79 -13.48 -5.15
N LEU A 625 -19.73 -14.19 -4.79
CA LEU A 625 -18.75 -13.72 -3.81
C LEU A 625 -17.98 -12.50 -4.35
N ALA A 626 -17.56 -12.53 -5.62
CA ALA A 626 -16.87 -11.41 -6.25
C ALA A 626 -17.71 -10.12 -6.19
N HIS A 627 -19.03 -10.22 -6.48
CA HIS A 627 -19.95 -9.09 -6.38
C HIS A 627 -20.10 -8.59 -4.95
N ARG A 628 -20.27 -9.49 -3.95
CA ARG A 628 -20.37 -9.08 -2.54
C ARG A 628 -19.14 -8.33 -2.07
N LEU A 629 -17.94 -8.85 -2.35
CA LEU A 629 -16.68 -8.23 -1.95
C LEU A 629 -16.45 -6.88 -2.66
N ALA A 630 -16.71 -6.82 -3.97
CA ALA A 630 -16.56 -5.59 -4.74
C ALA A 630 -17.52 -4.49 -4.25
N VAL A 631 -18.80 -4.82 -4.06
CA VAL A 631 -19.81 -3.89 -3.53
C VAL A 631 -19.48 -3.48 -2.10
N GLY A 632 -19.11 -4.43 -1.25
CA GLY A 632 -18.73 -4.17 0.14
C GLY A 632 -17.59 -3.17 0.27
N LEU A 633 -16.61 -3.24 -0.64
CA LEU A 633 -15.49 -2.32 -0.66
C LEU A 633 -15.89 -0.91 -1.13
N ILE A 634 -16.80 -0.79 -2.12
CA ILE A 634 -17.32 0.51 -2.56
C ILE A 634 -18.20 1.15 -1.48
N ASP A 635 -19.01 0.37 -0.77
CA ASP A 635 -19.77 0.84 0.40
C ASP A 635 -18.83 1.37 1.48
N ALA A 636 -17.76 0.64 1.79
CA ALA A 636 -16.74 1.08 2.75
C ALA A 636 -16.10 2.39 2.29
N ALA A 637 -15.69 2.49 1.02
CA ALA A 637 -15.10 3.69 0.44
C ALA A 637 -16.01 4.92 0.61
N ALA A 638 -17.32 4.77 0.42
CA ALA A 638 -18.29 5.86 0.61
C ALA A 638 -18.28 6.41 2.05
N THR A 639 -18.08 5.56 3.06
CA THR A 639 -17.97 6.01 4.46
C THR A 639 -16.65 6.74 4.77
N PHE A 640 -15.60 6.46 3.98
CA PHE A 640 -14.30 7.14 4.05
C PHE A 640 -14.20 8.31 3.06
N GLY A 641 -15.31 8.89 2.62
CA GLY A 641 -15.33 10.05 1.73
C GLY A 641 -14.81 9.75 0.31
N GLY A 642 -15.03 8.52 -0.16
CA GLY A 642 -14.56 8.01 -1.45
C GLY A 642 -13.11 7.52 -1.46
N ARG A 643 -12.37 7.67 -0.35
CA ARG A 643 -10.95 7.30 -0.24
C ARG A 643 -10.79 6.06 0.64
N LEU A 644 -10.52 4.92 0.03
CA LEU A 644 -10.17 3.70 0.79
C LEU A 644 -8.85 3.92 1.55
N PRO A 645 -8.81 3.68 2.87
CA PRO A 645 -7.55 3.68 3.62
C PRO A 645 -6.74 2.42 3.28
N GLU A 646 -5.47 2.40 3.68
CA GLU A 646 -4.59 1.23 3.59
C GLU A 646 -5.24 -0.07 4.09
N LEU A 647 -5.92 0.02 5.24
CA LEU A 647 -6.71 -1.02 5.87
C LEU A 647 -7.75 -0.39 6.80
N PHE A 648 -8.76 -1.17 7.17
CA PHE A 648 -9.70 -0.86 8.26
C PHE A 648 -9.97 -2.11 9.10
N CYS A 649 -10.53 -1.93 10.30
CA CYS A 649 -10.77 -3.04 11.21
C CYS A 649 -11.79 -4.03 10.61
N GLY A 650 -11.52 -5.32 10.71
CA GLY A 650 -12.34 -6.38 10.11
C GLY A 650 -13.51 -6.83 10.98
N PHE A 651 -14.19 -5.89 11.64
CA PHE A 651 -15.48 -6.21 12.26
C PHE A 651 -16.53 -6.53 11.19
N GLY A 652 -17.49 -7.39 11.53
CA GLY A 652 -18.59 -7.70 10.63
C GLY A 652 -19.51 -6.48 10.44
N ARG A 653 -20.10 -6.34 9.25
CA ARG A 653 -21.11 -5.32 8.95
C ARG A 653 -22.34 -5.42 9.87
N ASP A 654 -22.66 -6.63 10.33
CA ASP A 654 -23.72 -6.92 11.31
C ASP A 654 -23.39 -6.44 12.73
N GLU A 655 -22.10 -6.25 13.04
CA GLU A 655 -21.63 -5.75 14.34
C GLU A 655 -21.49 -4.21 14.36
N PHE A 656 -20.86 -3.64 13.32
CA PHE A 656 -20.66 -2.19 13.20
C PHE A 656 -21.00 -1.68 11.80
N THR A 657 -21.81 -0.63 11.74
CA THR A 657 -22.07 0.16 10.53
C THR A 657 -22.04 1.64 10.92
N PRO A 658 -21.11 2.47 10.39
CA PRO A 658 -20.11 2.23 9.32
C PRO A 658 -18.92 1.33 9.73
N PRO A 659 -18.03 0.91 8.80
CA PRO A 659 -16.81 0.16 9.14
C PRO A 659 -15.92 0.96 10.09
N VAL A 660 -15.25 0.26 10.99
CA VAL A 660 -14.41 0.89 12.03
C VAL A 660 -13.02 1.22 11.45
N PRO A 661 -12.57 2.50 11.51
CA PRO A 661 -11.26 2.89 11.01
C PRO A 661 -10.11 2.21 11.76
N TYR A 662 -9.03 1.86 11.05
CA TYR A 662 -7.79 1.42 11.68
C TYR A 662 -6.93 2.63 12.10
N PRO A 663 -6.41 2.70 13.33
CA PRO A 663 -5.94 3.98 13.89
C PRO A 663 -4.65 4.58 13.29
N THR A 664 -3.89 3.79 12.50
CA THR A 664 -2.59 4.21 11.94
C THR A 664 -2.48 3.99 10.44
N SER A 665 -3.61 3.72 9.77
CA SER A 665 -3.67 3.44 8.33
C SER A 665 -3.19 4.63 7.50
N CYS A 666 -2.43 4.37 6.43
CA CYS A 666 -2.16 5.38 5.42
C CYS A 666 -3.45 5.78 4.66
N SER A 667 -3.61 7.08 4.39
CA SER A 667 -4.75 7.62 3.64
C SER A 667 -4.39 9.01 3.08
N PRO A 668 -4.03 9.12 1.78
CA PRO A 668 -4.12 8.08 0.74
C PRO A 668 -3.00 7.03 0.82
N GLN A 669 -3.29 5.84 0.30
CA GLN A 669 -2.34 4.75 0.09
C GLN A 669 -2.51 4.22 -1.34
N ALA A 670 -1.42 3.93 -2.05
CA ALA A 670 -1.39 3.68 -3.48
C ALA A 670 -2.17 2.44 -3.95
N TRP A 671 -1.93 1.27 -3.36
CA TRP A 671 -2.66 0.06 -3.75
C TRP A 671 -4.12 0.09 -3.34
N ALA A 672 -4.48 0.83 -2.28
CA ALA A 672 -5.84 0.98 -1.80
C ALA A 672 -6.60 1.96 -2.70
N ALA A 673 -5.95 3.05 -3.11
CA ALA A 673 -6.47 3.96 -4.12
C ALA A 673 -6.63 3.28 -5.48
N ALA A 674 -5.74 2.35 -5.85
CA ALA A 674 -5.83 1.62 -7.11
C ALA A 674 -6.78 0.41 -7.10
N ALA A 675 -7.14 -0.13 -5.93
CA ALA A 675 -8.02 -1.30 -5.80
C ALA A 675 -9.34 -1.18 -6.59
N PRO A 676 -10.06 -0.03 -6.59
CA PRO A 676 -11.26 0.15 -7.42
C PRO A 676 -11.03 -0.06 -8.93
N LEU A 677 -9.85 0.29 -9.47
CA LEU A 677 -9.52 0.06 -10.87
C LEU A 677 -9.30 -1.42 -11.18
N LEU A 678 -8.75 -2.19 -10.23
CA LEU A 678 -8.68 -3.64 -10.37
C LEU A 678 -10.06 -4.29 -10.31
N LEU A 679 -10.96 -3.78 -9.46
CA LEU A 679 -12.36 -4.23 -9.45
C LEU A 679 -13.03 -3.99 -10.80
N VAL A 680 -12.86 -2.79 -11.39
CA VAL A 680 -13.38 -2.46 -12.72
C VAL A 680 -12.77 -3.38 -13.79
N ARG A 681 -11.44 -3.57 -13.78
CA ARG A 681 -10.73 -4.45 -14.71
C ARG A 681 -11.23 -5.89 -14.65
N ALA A 682 -11.35 -6.42 -13.44
CA ALA A 682 -11.78 -7.79 -13.19
C ALA A 682 -13.26 -7.98 -13.58
N ALA A 683 -14.13 -7.04 -13.20
CA ALA A 683 -15.55 -7.06 -13.56
C ALA A 683 -15.77 -6.98 -15.07
N LEU A 684 -14.93 -6.28 -15.83
CA LEU A 684 -14.98 -6.29 -17.30
C LEU A 684 -14.44 -7.59 -17.92
N GLY A 685 -13.70 -8.39 -17.15
CA GLY A 685 -12.85 -9.45 -17.70
C GLY A 685 -11.87 -8.92 -18.74
N LEU A 686 -11.36 -7.69 -18.53
CA LEU A 686 -10.55 -6.95 -19.50
C LEU A 686 -9.13 -7.53 -19.58
N ASP A 687 -8.85 -8.20 -20.70
CA ASP A 687 -7.56 -8.84 -20.99
C ASP A 687 -7.09 -8.53 -22.43
N PRO A 688 -6.45 -7.36 -22.64
CA PRO A 688 -5.88 -7.00 -23.93
C PRO A 688 -4.56 -7.73 -24.18
N HIS A 689 -4.29 -8.05 -25.45
CA HIS A 689 -3.01 -8.57 -25.92
C HIS A 689 -2.63 -7.86 -27.23
N VAL A 690 -2.06 -6.66 -27.09
CA VAL A 690 -1.70 -5.76 -28.20
C VAL A 690 -0.78 -6.43 -29.25
N PRO A 691 0.28 -7.18 -28.88
CA PRO A 691 1.10 -7.88 -29.88
C PRO A 691 0.32 -8.90 -30.74
N ARG A 692 -0.68 -9.58 -30.17
CA ARG A 692 -1.58 -10.50 -30.87
C ARG A 692 -2.80 -9.80 -31.47
N ARG A 693 -2.96 -8.50 -31.22
CA ARG A 693 -4.08 -7.67 -31.67
C ARG A 693 -5.43 -8.21 -31.21
N THR A 694 -5.52 -8.71 -29.97
CA THR A 694 -6.76 -9.22 -29.40
C THR A 694 -7.16 -8.42 -28.16
N VAL A 695 -8.45 -8.21 -27.97
CA VAL A 695 -9.01 -7.70 -26.69
C VAL A 695 -10.09 -8.65 -26.23
N ARG A 696 -9.83 -9.37 -25.14
CA ARG A 696 -10.82 -10.26 -24.54
C ARG A 696 -11.62 -9.50 -23.48
N LEU A 697 -12.93 -9.76 -23.48
CA LEU A 697 -13.88 -9.24 -22.50
C LEU A 697 -14.79 -10.38 -22.02
N ALA A 698 -14.98 -10.45 -20.71
CA ALA A 698 -15.89 -11.38 -20.05
C ALA A 698 -16.59 -10.62 -18.90
N PRO A 699 -17.50 -9.69 -19.25
CA PRO A 699 -18.10 -8.80 -18.27
C PRO A 699 -18.98 -9.58 -17.28
N HIS A 700 -18.83 -9.27 -16.00
CA HIS A 700 -19.62 -9.72 -14.86
C HIS A 700 -19.76 -8.55 -13.87
N LEU A 701 -20.38 -7.46 -14.31
CA LEU A 701 -20.52 -6.25 -13.49
C LEU A 701 -21.65 -6.42 -12.46
N PRO A 702 -21.46 -5.99 -11.19
CA PRO A 702 -22.55 -5.85 -10.24
C PRO A 702 -23.67 -4.98 -10.81
N ALA A 703 -24.92 -5.45 -10.73
CA ALA A 703 -26.07 -4.76 -11.33
C ALA A 703 -26.20 -3.30 -10.87
N GLN A 704 -25.84 -3.02 -9.61
CA GLN A 704 -25.88 -1.68 -9.03
C GLN A 704 -24.91 -0.68 -9.67
N TRP A 705 -23.80 -1.13 -10.28
CA TRP A 705 -22.87 -0.22 -10.98
C TRP A 705 -23.49 0.37 -12.25
N GLY A 706 -24.51 -0.29 -12.80
CA GLY A 706 -25.17 0.09 -14.04
C GLY A 706 -24.22 0.04 -15.23
N ARG A 707 -24.13 1.14 -15.98
CA ARG A 707 -23.27 1.25 -17.16
C ARG A 707 -21.92 1.86 -16.79
N LEU A 708 -20.85 1.19 -17.21
CA LEU A 708 -19.47 1.62 -17.11
C LEU A 708 -18.88 1.86 -18.50
N THR A 709 -18.14 2.96 -18.67
CA THR A 709 -17.46 3.33 -19.91
C THR A 709 -16.00 3.64 -19.64
N LEU A 710 -15.10 2.97 -20.36
CA LEU A 710 -13.70 3.37 -20.50
C LEU A 710 -13.57 4.12 -21.84
N SER A 711 -13.33 5.43 -21.81
CA SER A 711 -13.07 6.25 -22.99
C SER A 711 -11.57 6.46 -23.18
N ASP A 712 -11.15 6.54 -24.43
CA ASP A 712 -9.76 6.86 -24.78
C ASP A 712 -8.73 5.87 -24.21
N LEU A 713 -9.15 4.61 -23.99
CA LEU A 713 -8.28 3.54 -23.51
C LEU A 713 -7.19 3.27 -24.55
N ARG A 714 -5.93 3.51 -24.15
CA ARG A 714 -4.77 3.34 -25.02
C ARG A 714 -4.24 1.91 -24.94
N LEU A 715 -4.21 1.22 -26.07
CA LEU A 715 -3.67 -0.12 -26.23
C LEU A 715 -2.56 -0.08 -27.30
N GLY A 716 -1.34 0.23 -26.85
CA GLY A 716 -0.24 0.59 -27.75
C GLY A 716 -0.59 1.78 -28.64
N PRO A 717 -0.54 1.66 -29.98
CA PRO A 717 -0.91 2.75 -30.89
C PRO A 717 -2.43 2.92 -31.06
N ALA A 718 -3.25 2.01 -30.52
CA ALA A 718 -4.71 2.04 -30.66
C ALA A 718 -5.35 2.85 -29.52
N THR A 719 -6.48 3.49 -29.82
CA THR A 719 -7.34 4.13 -28.82
C THR A 719 -8.75 3.59 -28.98
N VAL A 720 -9.26 2.93 -27.95
CA VAL A 720 -10.56 2.24 -27.98
C VAL A 720 -11.49 2.80 -26.91
N ARG A 721 -12.79 2.63 -27.13
CA ARG A 721 -13.82 2.87 -26.11
C ARG A 721 -14.50 1.54 -25.79
N ILE A 722 -14.61 1.23 -24.50
CA ILE A 722 -15.32 0.05 -23.99
C ILE A 722 -16.52 0.53 -23.19
N THR A 723 -17.71 0.01 -23.47
CA THR A 723 -18.92 0.26 -22.68
C THR A 723 -19.48 -1.07 -22.22
N ALA A 724 -19.80 -1.22 -20.94
CA ALA A 724 -20.32 -2.46 -20.38
C ALA A 724 -21.43 -2.23 -19.36
N ALA A 725 -22.35 -3.19 -19.26
CA ALA A 725 -23.40 -3.23 -18.24
C ALA A 725 -23.82 -4.69 -18.00
N GLY A 726 -23.85 -5.12 -16.73
CA GLY A 726 -24.07 -6.53 -16.37
C GLY A 726 -23.07 -7.45 -17.08
N ASP A 727 -23.57 -8.38 -17.88
CA ASP A 727 -22.76 -9.33 -18.66
C ASP A 727 -22.62 -8.95 -20.15
N GLN A 728 -22.87 -7.69 -20.50
CA GLN A 728 -22.75 -7.21 -21.89
C GLN A 728 -21.64 -6.16 -21.99
N ALA A 729 -20.87 -6.20 -23.08
CA ALA A 729 -19.87 -5.19 -23.38
C ALA A 729 -19.79 -4.92 -24.89
N GLU A 730 -19.52 -3.68 -25.24
CA GLU A 730 -19.30 -3.19 -26.60
C GLU A 730 -17.93 -2.50 -26.68
N VAL A 731 -17.19 -2.77 -27.76
CA VAL A 731 -15.91 -2.12 -28.04
C VAL A 731 -16.00 -1.35 -29.35
N THR A 732 -15.64 -0.08 -29.32
CA THR A 732 -15.59 0.81 -30.49
C THR A 732 -14.19 1.42 -30.65
N GLY A 733 -13.85 1.85 -31.86
CA GLY A 733 -12.52 2.39 -32.17
C GLY A 733 -11.42 1.33 -32.36
N MET A 734 -11.80 0.05 -32.45
CA MET A 734 -10.85 -1.04 -32.67
C MET A 734 -10.17 -0.93 -34.05
N PRO A 735 -8.83 -1.01 -34.15
CA PRO A 735 -8.15 -0.96 -35.44
C PRO A 735 -8.45 -2.16 -36.34
N VAL A 736 -8.28 -1.99 -37.65
CA VAL A 736 -8.41 -3.08 -38.63
C VAL A 736 -7.46 -4.23 -38.28
N GLY A 737 -7.97 -5.46 -38.30
CA GLY A 737 -7.19 -6.67 -38.04
C GLY A 737 -7.00 -7.02 -36.56
N TRP A 738 -7.69 -6.32 -35.65
CA TRP A 738 -7.83 -6.74 -34.27
C TRP A 738 -9.11 -7.55 -34.08
N THR A 739 -9.10 -8.49 -33.13
CA THR A 739 -10.27 -9.29 -32.77
C THR A 739 -10.72 -9.03 -31.33
N THR A 740 -12.04 -9.08 -31.13
CA THR A 740 -12.65 -9.11 -29.81
C THR A 740 -13.18 -10.50 -29.55
N ASP A 741 -12.55 -11.24 -28.65
CA ASP A 741 -13.04 -12.54 -28.24
C ASP A 741 -14.03 -12.31 -27.10
N GLY A 742 -15.33 -12.45 -27.40
CA GLY A 742 -16.38 -12.59 -26.39
C GLY A 742 -16.27 -13.92 -25.64
N PRO A 743 -17.02 -14.13 -24.53
CA PRO A 743 -16.86 -15.29 -23.67
C PRO A 743 -17.11 -16.60 -24.45
N GLY A 744 -16.02 -17.32 -24.79
CA GLY A 744 -16.08 -18.56 -25.56
C GLY A 744 -14.73 -19.20 -25.92
N SER A 745 -13.63 -18.45 -25.93
CA SER A 745 -12.27 -18.98 -26.15
C SER A 745 -11.42 -18.86 -24.88
N ALA A 746 -11.66 -19.72 -23.90
CA ALA A 746 -10.60 -20.01 -22.93
C ALA A 746 -9.41 -20.60 -23.72
N PRO A 747 -8.14 -20.22 -23.42
CA PRO A 747 -7.04 -21.05 -23.88
C PRO A 747 -7.28 -22.43 -23.28
N GLU A 748 -7.38 -23.47 -24.12
CA GLU A 748 -7.37 -24.84 -23.62
C GLU A 748 -6.18 -24.96 -22.65
N PRO A 749 -6.38 -25.52 -21.44
CA PRO A 749 -5.24 -25.97 -20.67
C PRO A 749 -4.47 -26.91 -21.59
N ALA A 750 -3.16 -26.69 -21.74
CA ALA A 750 -2.30 -27.52 -22.57
C ALA A 750 -2.29 -28.95 -22.02
N THR A 751 -3.33 -29.74 -22.31
CA THR A 751 -3.35 -31.17 -22.11
C THR A 751 -2.48 -31.72 -23.22
N GLY A 752 -1.23 -32.06 -22.89
CA GLY A 752 -0.37 -32.82 -23.76
C GLY A 752 -1.03 -34.15 -24.09
N ARG A 753 -1.69 -34.24 -25.23
CA ARG A 753 -2.03 -35.53 -25.84
C ARG A 753 -0.73 -36.14 -26.34
N THR A 754 -0.18 -37.06 -25.56
CA THR A 754 0.86 -37.97 -26.02
C THR A 754 0.25 -38.94 -27.02
N SER A 755 0.46 -38.68 -28.31
CA SER A 755 0.36 -39.70 -29.34
C SER A 755 1.59 -40.61 -29.25
N GLY A 756 1.40 -41.85 -28.77
CA GLY A 756 2.40 -42.93 -28.80
C GLY A 756 1.78 -44.21 -29.39
N PRO A 757 2.55 -45.00 -30.17
CA PRO A 757 2.03 -45.96 -31.14
C PRO A 757 1.59 -47.29 -30.52
N GLY A 758 0.77 -48.02 -31.29
CA GLY A 758 0.13 -49.27 -30.88
C GLY A 758 1.08 -50.38 -30.44
N SER A 759 0.60 -51.14 -29.47
CA SER A 759 1.04 -52.50 -29.18
C SER A 759 -0.20 -53.30 -28.76
N THR A 760 -0.55 -54.23 -29.63
CA THR A 760 -1.60 -55.23 -29.46
C THR A 760 -1.22 -56.26 -28.40
N THR A 761 -2.09 -56.49 -27.42
CA THR A 761 -2.24 -57.84 -26.84
C THR A 761 -3.70 -58.08 -26.46
N ARG A 762 -4.27 -59.15 -27.03
CA ARG A 762 -5.65 -59.64 -26.85
C ARG A 762 -5.74 -60.64 -25.69
N TRP A 763 -7.00 -60.84 -25.28
CA TRP A 763 -7.65 -62.02 -24.65
C TRP A 763 -8.04 -61.88 -23.17
N PRO A 764 -9.20 -62.44 -22.73
CA PRO A 764 -10.53 -62.39 -23.35
C PRO A 764 -11.70 -62.14 -22.37
N ALA A 765 -12.87 -61.86 -22.95
CA ALA A 765 -14.17 -61.87 -22.28
C ALA A 765 -14.75 -63.30 -22.16
N GLY A 766 -15.55 -63.53 -21.12
CA GLY A 766 -16.56 -64.59 -21.08
C GLY A 766 -16.94 -65.06 -19.67
N ALA A 767 -18.06 -64.54 -19.13
CA ALA A 767 -19.21 -65.31 -18.61
C ALA A 767 -20.11 -64.45 -17.69
N GLU A 768 -21.35 -64.24 -18.14
CA GLU A 768 -22.56 -63.92 -17.34
C GLU A 768 -23.59 -65.04 -17.62
N PRO A 769 -24.78 -65.13 -16.99
CA PRO A 769 -25.30 -64.57 -15.72
C PRO A 769 -26.14 -65.61 -14.91
N GLY A 770 -26.73 -65.22 -13.76
CA GLY A 770 -27.78 -66.04 -13.11
C GLY A 770 -28.49 -65.41 -11.91
N GLY A 771 -29.72 -64.90 -12.14
CA GLY A 771 -30.92 -65.18 -11.32
C GLY A 771 -31.21 -64.37 -10.03
N ALA A 772 -32.22 -63.49 -10.10
CA ALA A 772 -32.96 -62.87 -8.98
C ALA A 772 -34.24 -63.71 -8.63
N PRO A 773 -35.27 -63.29 -7.83
CA PRO A 773 -35.47 -62.33 -6.70
C PRO A 773 -36.38 -63.00 -5.58
N PRO A 774 -37.38 -62.40 -4.84
CA PRO A 774 -37.71 -61.03 -4.36
C PRO A 774 -38.11 -60.89 -2.83
N VAL A 775 -38.37 -59.62 -2.43
CA VAL A 775 -39.05 -58.93 -1.29
C VAL A 775 -40.06 -59.70 -0.37
N PRO A 776 -40.42 -59.18 0.84
CA PRO A 776 -41.66 -58.38 0.94
C PRO A 776 -41.63 -57.15 1.89
N THR A 777 -42.53 -56.22 1.57
CA THR A 777 -42.99 -55.01 2.27
C THR A 777 -43.96 -55.27 3.43
N ALA A 778 -44.13 -54.30 4.34
CA ALA A 778 -45.39 -54.08 5.07
C ALA A 778 -45.71 -52.58 5.24
N ARG A 779 -46.97 -52.23 4.95
CA ARG A 779 -47.67 -50.95 5.14
C ARG A 779 -48.45 -50.95 6.47
N ASP A 780 -48.79 -49.77 6.98
CA ASP A 780 -50.15 -49.26 7.28
C ASP A 780 -50.00 -48.01 8.20
N ALA A 781 -50.43 -46.78 7.84
CA ALA A 781 -51.75 -46.19 7.54
C ALA A 781 -52.34 -45.38 8.72
N ALA A 782 -52.94 -44.23 8.38
CA ALA A 782 -53.92 -43.40 9.10
C ALA A 782 -53.45 -42.12 9.85
N ALA A 783 -53.81 -40.97 9.27
CA ALA A 783 -54.31 -39.76 9.96
C ALA A 783 -55.86 -39.76 9.88
N PRO A 784 -56.66 -38.77 10.36
CA PRO A 784 -56.44 -37.61 11.25
C PRO A 784 -57.54 -37.43 12.34
N ALA A 785 -57.39 -36.44 13.25
CA ALA A 785 -58.53 -35.76 13.92
C ALA A 785 -58.12 -34.38 14.48
N GLU A 786 -58.72 -33.34 13.93
CA GLU A 786 -58.84 -31.95 14.45
C GLU A 786 -59.87 -31.86 15.61
N PRO A 787 -60.29 -30.69 16.13
CA PRO A 787 -59.58 -29.47 16.57
C PRO A 787 -60.11 -28.96 17.95
N GLY A 788 -59.48 -27.93 18.52
CA GLY A 788 -60.05 -27.17 19.65
C GLY A 788 -59.33 -25.84 19.84
N GLY A 789 -59.93 -24.74 19.38
CA GLY A 789 -59.46 -23.37 19.57
C GLY A 789 -59.78 -22.80 20.97
N PRO A 790 -60.15 -21.51 21.06
CA PRO A 790 -59.22 -20.38 21.09
C PRO A 790 -59.47 -19.48 22.33
N ASP A 791 -58.57 -18.54 22.60
CA ASP A 791 -58.79 -17.25 23.29
C ASP A 791 -57.41 -16.60 23.54
N ALA A 792 -57.19 -15.29 23.63
CA ALA A 792 -57.80 -14.06 23.14
C ALA A 792 -56.83 -12.93 23.56
N LEU A 793 -56.59 -11.98 22.64
CA LEU A 793 -56.45 -10.53 22.85
C LEU A 793 -55.47 -9.90 23.88
N ALA A 794 -54.77 -8.88 23.33
CA ALA A 794 -54.33 -7.60 23.93
C ALA A 794 -53.07 -7.64 24.83
N ASP A 795 -52.22 -6.61 24.94
CA ASP A 795 -52.25 -5.22 24.51
C ASP A 795 -50.80 -4.67 24.49
N ARG A 796 -50.70 -3.47 23.91
CA ARG A 796 -49.57 -2.56 23.70
C ARG A 796 -48.61 -2.34 24.88
N GLY A 797 -47.35 -2.11 24.51
CA GLY A 797 -46.63 -0.89 24.89
C GLY A 797 -45.80 -0.90 26.18
N ARG A 798 -44.48 -1.02 26.02
CA ARG A 798 -43.49 0.02 26.34
C ARG A 798 -42.12 -0.36 25.78
#